data_AF-A0A1X7RFW4-F1
#
_entry.id   AF-A0A1X7RFW4-F1
#
_cell.length_a   1.000
_cell.length_b   1.000
_cell.length_c   1.000
_cell.angle_alpha   90.00
_cell.angle_beta   90.00
_cell.angle_gamma   90.00
#
_symmetry.space_group_name_H-M   'P 1'
#
loop_
_entity.id
_entity.type
_entity.pdbx_description
1 polymer ?
#
loop_
_entity_poly.entity_id
_entity_poly.type
_entity_poly.pdbx_seq_one_letter_code
_entity_poly.pdbx_strand_id
1 'polypeptide(L)'
;MRIRKSSIRSWLYTHRADQHNDAVKGLPDAFLGLGVPLTLSAQVRLGARGYRYFVLSGSSSSTPTANCPAPRLRKSEHFYPAAPETFTSVSASGITFGRSKLIQRTLCSGRRLYPYKLDCLSFRTLHTIMAPHANDSEGLATGINVAASREAAASGFTVEASNVNYSEEDILSKYHYRTTKVKRTGGRVVASPHEALFDFKTKRHVGKVGMMLVGLGGNNGTTVTAGIIANRRKLTWETREGPRAANYYGSVVMSSTVKLGTDAETGADVNIPLQGMLPMVHPNDLVIGGWDISGMDLAAAMDRAAVLEPTLKQLVKKEMAAIKPLPSVYYPDFIAANQGDRADNVIPGSKACEEHVEHIRKDIRDFKSANGLDKVIIMWTANTERYAEIIPGVNDTAENLMNAIKTGHEEVSPSTVFAVASILENAPFINGSPQNTFVPGAIEFAEQHNAFIGGDDFKSGQTKMKSALVDFLINAGIKLTSIASYNHLGNNDGKNLSSQKQFRSKEISKSNVVDDMVAANNVLYAKDEHPDHTVVIKYMPAVGDNKRALDEYYAEIFMGGHQTISIFNVCEDSLLASPLIIDLVLIAELFTRIQWRRDGESEFKNFHSVLSVLSYMLKAPLTPPGAPVINALAKQRSALINIMRACVGLEPENDMTLEHKLY
;
A
#
# COMPACT_ATOMS: atom_id res chain seq x y z
N MET A 1 -14.97 53.41 -33.94
CA MET A 1 -16.42 53.50 -33.61
C MET A 1 -16.74 52.50 -32.49
N ARG A 2 -17.91 52.55 -31.83
CA ARG A 2 -18.27 51.75 -30.63
C ARG A 2 -19.47 50.84 -30.93
N ILE A 3 -19.85 49.94 -29.99
CA ILE A 3 -21.10 49.10 -29.96
C ILE A 3 -21.04 47.85 -30.87
N ARG A 4 -21.44 46.61 -30.47
CA ARG A 4 -21.82 45.99 -29.17
C ARG A 4 -21.68 44.43 -29.22
N LYS A 5 -21.66 43.80 -28.03
CA LYS A 5 -22.30 42.52 -27.57
C LYS A 5 -22.97 41.59 -28.61
N SER A 6 -23.04 40.25 -28.46
CA SER A 6 -22.49 39.26 -27.48
C SER A 6 -23.05 37.84 -27.74
N SER A 7 -22.33 36.76 -27.41
CA SER A 7 -22.85 35.58 -26.65
C SER A 7 -21.82 34.45 -26.53
N ILE A 8 -22.01 33.56 -25.54
CA ILE A 8 -21.20 32.36 -25.29
C ILE A 8 -21.95 31.14 -25.83
N ARG A 9 -21.25 30.17 -26.45
CA ARG A 9 -21.71 28.78 -26.51
C ARG A 9 -20.55 27.77 -26.58
N SER A 10 -20.73 26.69 -25.83
CA SER A 10 -19.86 25.51 -25.82
C SER A 10 -19.76 24.87 -27.22
N TRP A 11 -18.62 24.24 -27.50
CA TRP A 11 -18.46 23.26 -28.57
C TRP A 11 -17.86 21.97 -28.01
N LEU A 12 -18.54 20.86 -28.30
CA LEU A 12 -18.09 19.50 -28.05
C LEU A 12 -17.52 18.91 -29.34
N TYR A 13 -16.68 17.88 -29.22
CA TYR A 13 -16.02 17.24 -30.35
C TYR A 13 -17.00 16.56 -31.32
N THR A 14 -16.79 16.78 -32.62
CA THR A 14 -17.13 15.83 -33.68
C THR A 14 -15.93 15.70 -34.62
N HIS A 15 -15.57 14.46 -34.98
CA HIS A 15 -14.43 14.20 -35.87
C HIS A 15 -14.77 14.56 -37.33
N ARG A 16 -13.77 15.00 -38.09
CA ARG A 16 -13.77 14.89 -39.56
C ARG A 16 -12.93 13.70 -39.99
N ALA A 17 -13.35 13.04 -41.05
CA ALA A 17 -12.51 12.16 -41.85
C ALA A 17 -12.00 12.93 -43.07
N ASP A 18 -10.82 12.52 -43.56
CA ASP A 18 -10.12 12.84 -44.82
C ASP A 18 -8.61 12.66 -44.51
N GLN A 19 -7.74 12.11 -45.36
CA GLN A 19 -7.92 11.46 -46.66
C GLN A 19 -6.65 10.63 -46.95
N HIS A 20 -6.76 9.48 -47.63
CA HIS A 20 -5.85 9.03 -48.70
C HIS A 20 -6.30 7.68 -49.28
N ASN A 21 -6.12 7.49 -50.59
CA ASN A 21 -6.47 6.28 -51.33
C ASN A 21 -5.46 6.02 -52.47
N ASP A 22 -5.65 4.91 -53.18
CA ASP A 22 -5.09 4.53 -54.50
C ASP A 22 -3.86 3.60 -54.54
N ALA A 23 -4.14 2.31 -54.76
CA ALA A 23 -3.42 1.44 -55.72
C ALA A 23 -4.37 0.32 -56.21
N VAL A 24 -4.26 -0.12 -57.47
CA VAL A 24 -5.28 -0.94 -58.17
C VAL A 24 -4.71 -2.23 -58.78
N LYS A 25 -5.44 -3.37 -58.64
CA LYS A 25 -5.53 -4.62 -59.44
C LYS A 25 -6.07 -5.76 -58.55
N GLY A 26 -6.86 -6.76 -58.97
CA GLY A 26 -7.54 -7.06 -60.24
C GLY A 26 -8.36 -8.38 -60.12
N LEU A 27 -9.39 -8.57 -60.95
CA LEU A 27 -10.31 -9.74 -61.03
C LEU A 27 -9.72 -10.88 -61.93
N PRO A 28 -10.29 -12.12 -62.06
CA PRO A 28 -11.72 -12.51 -61.95
C PRO A 28 -12.08 -13.89 -61.31
N ASP A 29 -13.35 -14.27 -61.47
CA ASP A 29 -14.12 -15.38 -60.85
C ASP A 29 -13.98 -16.78 -61.49
N ALA A 30 -14.51 -17.82 -60.79
CA ALA A 30 -14.98 -19.08 -61.42
C ALA A 30 -15.98 -19.92 -60.56
N PHE A 31 -17.20 -20.17 -61.11
CA PHE A 31 -18.10 -21.35 -60.97
C PHE A 31 -18.60 -21.80 -59.55
N LEU A 32 -19.92 -21.81 -59.26
CA LEU A 32 -20.97 -22.82 -59.57
C LEU A 32 -20.81 -24.18 -58.84
N GLY A 33 -21.83 -24.81 -58.23
CA GLY A 33 -23.27 -24.50 -58.07
C GLY A 33 -24.04 -25.64 -57.32
N LEU A 34 -25.39 -25.68 -57.40
CA LEU A 34 -26.34 -26.61 -56.71
C LEU A 34 -26.58 -26.32 -55.20
N GLY A 35 -27.77 -26.50 -54.60
CA GLY A 35 -29.10 -26.88 -55.10
C GLY A 35 -30.23 -26.71 -54.03
N VAL A 36 -31.48 -26.48 -54.46
CA VAL A 36 -32.70 -26.08 -53.67
C VAL A 36 -33.73 -27.24 -53.76
N PRO A 37 -34.56 -27.63 -52.74
CA PRO A 37 -35.67 -26.85 -52.10
C PRO A 37 -35.85 -27.01 -50.55
N LEU A 38 -36.68 -26.29 -49.76
CA LEU A 38 -37.77 -25.29 -49.91
C LEU A 38 -39.22 -25.79 -49.59
N THR A 39 -39.69 -25.54 -48.36
CA THR A 39 -41.09 -25.28 -47.88
C THR A 39 -41.01 -24.78 -46.42
N LEU A 40 -41.63 -23.65 -45.97
CA LEU A 40 -43.05 -23.31 -45.74
C LEU A 40 -43.80 -24.24 -44.76
N SER A 41 -44.70 -23.78 -43.86
CA SER A 41 -44.98 -22.46 -43.23
C SER A 41 -46.24 -22.56 -42.33
N ALA A 42 -46.32 -21.88 -41.16
CA ALA A 42 -47.57 -21.42 -40.51
C ALA A 42 -47.32 -20.84 -39.09
N GLN A 43 -48.23 -20.08 -38.45
CA GLN A 43 -49.02 -18.91 -38.89
C GLN A 43 -49.54 -18.18 -37.63
N VAL A 44 -49.72 -16.85 -37.69
CA VAL A 44 -50.23 -16.03 -36.56
C VAL A 44 -51.76 -16.05 -36.46
N ARG A 45 -52.31 -16.05 -35.23
CA ARG A 45 -53.68 -15.58 -34.94
C ARG A 45 -53.75 -14.75 -33.65
N LEU A 46 -54.69 -13.80 -33.64
CA LEU A 46 -55.04 -12.92 -32.53
C LEU A 46 -56.49 -13.17 -32.10
N GLY A 47 -56.82 -12.87 -30.83
CA GLY A 47 -58.12 -12.24 -30.51
C GLY A 47 -59.12 -12.96 -29.58
N ALA A 48 -59.15 -12.47 -28.34
CA ALA A 48 -60.34 -11.99 -27.61
C ALA A 48 -61.31 -12.95 -26.86
N ARG A 49 -61.71 -12.47 -25.66
CA ARG A 49 -62.81 -12.89 -24.75
C ARG A 49 -62.63 -14.27 -24.06
N GLY A 50 -62.97 -14.46 -22.78
CA GLY A 50 -63.31 -13.52 -21.71
C GLY A 50 -64.42 -14.03 -20.76
N TYR A 51 -64.16 -14.04 -19.44
CA TYR A 51 -65.17 -14.33 -18.39
C TYR A 51 -65.02 -13.38 -17.18
N ARG A 52 -66.11 -13.18 -16.43
CA ARG A 52 -66.21 -12.31 -15.23
C ARG A 52 -66.54 -13.13 -13.98
N TYR A 53 -66.17 -12.62 -12.81
CA TYR A 53 -66.98 -12.72 -11.58
C TYR A 53 -67.01 -11.37 -10.83
N PHE A 54 -67.96 -11.21 -9.90
CA PHE A 54 -68.53 -9.94 -9.39
C PHE A 54 -69.00 -10.15 -7.92
N VAL A 55 -68.91 -9.22 -6.96
CA VAL A 55 -68.11 -7.97 -6.83
C VAL A 55 -67.44 -7.95 -5.41
N LEU A 56 -67.21 -6.92 -4.57
CA LEU A 56 -67.82 -5.60 -4.28
C LEU A 56 -66.77 -4.62 -3.66
N SER A 57 -66.99 -3.31 -3.93
CA SER A 57 -66.67 -2.08 -3.17
C SER A 57 -65.61 -2.04 -2.04
N GLY A 58 -64.87 -0.93 -1.85
CA GLY A 58 -65.22 0.45 -2.25
C GLY A 58 -64.07 1.35 -2.70
N SER A 59 -64.42 2.26 -3.60
CA SER A 59 -63.72 3.52 -3.90
C SER A 59 -64.12 4.58 -2.83
N SER A 60 -63.65 5.84 -2.81
CA SER A 60 -63.15 6.67 -3.93
C SER A 60 -62.30 7.89 -3.51
N SER A 61 -61.43 8.30 -4.44
CA SER A 61 -61.18 9.68 -4.96
C SER A 61 -60.97 10.87 -3.98
N SER A 62 -59.90 11.69 -3.94
CA SER A 62 -58.96 12.27 -4.94
C SER A 62 -59.24 13.74 -5.37
N THR A 63 -58.39 14.69 -4.91
CA THR A 63 -57.78 15.85 -5.66
C THR A 63 -58.66 16.93 -6.37
N PRO A 64 -58.15 18.13 -6.76
CA PRO A 64 -56.96 18.93 -6.34
C PRO A 64 -57.20 20.49 -6.24
N THR A 65 -56.09 21.27 -6.26
CA THR A 65 -55.88 22.65 -6.83
C THR A 65 -56.12 23.97 -6.04
N ALA A 66 -54.99 24.66 -5.77
CA ALA A 66 -54.64 26.08 -6.03
C ALA A 66 -55.35 27.30 -5.37
N ASN A 67 -54.58 28.13 -4.63
CA ASN A 67 -54.22 29.52 -5.01
C ASN A 67 -53.28 30.25 -4.00
N CYS A 68 -52.68 31.38 -4.43
CA CYS A 68 -51.84 32.34 -3.67
C CYS A 68 -52.62 33.66 -3.36
N PRO A 69 -52.12 34.73 -2.66
CA PRO A 69 -50.73 35.08 -2.28
C PRO A 69 -50.55 35.63 -0.81
N ALA A 70 -49.41 36.28 -0.53
CA ALA A 70 -49.01 36.85 0.79
C ALA A 70 -49.11 38.40 0.87
N PRO A 71 -48.91 39.01 2.07
CA PRO A 71 -48.03 40.19 2.16
C PRO A 71 -47.22 40.43 3.48
N ARG A 72 -45.88 40.51 3.34
CA ARG A 72 -44.92 41.57 3.78
C ARG A 72 -44.89 42.23 5.21
N LEU A 73 -43.63 42.43 5.67
CA LEU A 73 -43.05 43.48 6.57
C LEU A 73 -43.28 43.34 8.10
N ARG A 74 -42.33 43.66 9.01
CA ARG A 74 -41.27 44.72 9.05
C ARG A 74 -39.89 44.25 9.61
N LYS A 75 -38.94 45.19 9.77
CA LYS A 75 -37.60 45.08 10.42
C LYS A 75 -37.48 45.93 11.71
N SER A 76 -36.57 45.53 12.62
CA SER A 76 -35.74 46.36 13.54
C SER A 76 -34.78 45.40 14.29
N GLU A 77 -33.44 45.40 14.19
CA GLU A 77 -32.38 46.41 14.43
C GLU A 77 -32.01 46.66 15.91
N HIS A 78 -30.75 46.30 16.26
CA HIS A 78 -29.89 46.67 17.42
C HIS A 78 -30.45 46.49 18.86
N PHE A 79 -29.73 45.98 19.87
CA PHE A 79 -28.39 46.36 20.34
C PHE A 79 -27.66 45.24 21.14
N TYR A 80 -26.35 45.41 21.32
CA TYR A 80 -25.49 44.84 22.39
C TYR A 80 -24.84 46.04 23.13
N PRO A 81 -24.53 45.99 24.44
CA PRO A 81 -23.20 45.47 24.83
C PRO A 81 -23.07 44.90 26.28
N ALA A 82 -21.85 44.45 26.58
CA ALA A 82 -21.17 44.44 27.89
C ALA A 82 -21.69 43.60 29.08
N ALA A 83 -20.86 42.62 29.43
CA ALA A 83 -20.75 41.95 30.73
C ALA A 83 -19.95 42.83 31.75
N PRO A 84 -19.37 42.30 32.85
CA PRO A 84 -19.79 41.23 33.79
C PRO A 84 -19.71 41.69 35.27
N GLU A 85 -20.23 40.91 36.23
CA GLU A 85 -19.79 40.99 37.64
C GLU A 85 -19.53 39.62 38.26
N THR A 86 -18.60 39.60 39.24
CA THR A 86 -18.10 38.41 39.95
C THR A 86 -18.54 38.43 41.41
N PHE A 87 -18.78 37.27 42.01
CA PHE A 87 -18.72 37.11 43.46
C PHE A 87 -17.97 35.85 43.89
N THR A 88 -17.30 35.93 45.04
CA THR A 88 -16.28 34.97 45.49
C THR A 88 -16.71 34.16 46.71
N SER A 89 -16.33 32.87 46.71
CA SER A 89 -15.93 32.00 47.85
C SER A 89 -16.45 32.24 49.27
N VAL A 90 -16.79 31.14 49.97
CA VAL A 90 -16.10 30.68 51.20
C VAL A 90 -16.49 29.22 51.53
N SER A 91 -15.66 28.53 52.32
CA SER A 91 -15.74 27.11 52.76
C SER A 91 -16.56 26.95 54.09
N ALA A 92 -16.68 25.80 54.80
CA ALA A 92 -15.99 24.50 54.78
C ALA A 92 -16.80 23.36 55.49
N SER A 93 -16.38 22.10 55.27
CA SER A 93 -16.34 20.93 56.20
C SER A 93 -17.54 20.53 57.11
N GLY A 94 -17.88 19.22 57.13
CA GLY A 94 -18.69 18.59 58.19
C GLY A 94 -18.90 17.07 58.06
N ILE A 95 -18.26 16.26 58.92
CA ILE A 95 -18.25 14.78 58.90
C ILE A 95 -19.32 14.17 59.83
N THR A 96 -20.00 13.06 59.46
CA THR A 96 -20.29 11.93 60.40
C THR A 96 -20.75 10.62 59.72
N PHE A 97 -20.79 9.53 60.50
CA PHE A 97 -20.96 8.11 60.10
C PHE A 97 -22.26 7.49 60.68
N GLY A 98 -22.72 6.36 60.12
CA GLY A 98 -23.80 5.53 60.69
C GLY A 98 -23.55 4.02 60.52
N ARG A 99 -24.05 3.17 61.45
CA ARG A 99 -23.76 1.72 61.50
C ARG A 99 -24.85 0.88 62.23
N SER A 100 -25.31 -0.20 61.59
CA SER A 100 -26.00 -1.39 62.16
C SER A 100 -25.62 -2.61 61.28
N LYS A 101 -25.28 -3.84 61.73
CA LYS A 101 -25.86 -4.82 62.70
C LYS A 101 -27.22 -5.37 62.22
N LEU A 102 -27.55 -6.68 62.24
CA LEU A 102 -26.96 -7.84 62.97
C LEU A 102 -27.39 -9.25 62.41
N ILE A 103 -26.52 -10.29 62.46
CA ILE A 103 -26.83 -11.77 62.56
C ILE A 103 -27.52 -12.44 61.32
N GLN A 104 -27.34 -13.74 60.93
CA GLN A 104 -27.26 -15.02 61.68
C GLN A 104 -26.41 -16.16 61.01
N ARG A 105 -26.19 -17.25 61.77
CA ARG A 105 -25.38 -18.52 61.66
C ARG A 105 -25.54 -19.35 60.34
N THR A 106 -24.78 -20.41 59.98
CA THR A 106 -24.23 -21.56 60.78
C THR A 106 -23.10 -22.39 60.05
N LEU A 107 -22.33 -23.18 60.84
CA LEU A 107 -21.34 -24.30 60.64
C LEU A 107 -21.24 -25.06 59.26
N CYS A 108 -20.20 -25.86 58.91
CA CYS A 108 -19.20 -26.62 59.72
C CYS A 108 -17.87 -26.99 58.99
N SER A 109 -16.92 -27.61 59.75
CA SER A 109 -15.70 -28.42 59.45
C SER A 109 -15.14 -28.61 58.01
N GLY A 110 -13.81 -28.75 57.79
CA GLY A 110 -12.71 -29.11 58.72
C GLY A 110 -11.26 -28.77 58.24
N ARG A 111 -10.22 -29.35 58.87
CA ARG A 111 -8.79 -28.93 58.76
C ARG A 111 -7.80 -30.09 58.53
N ARG A 112 -6.63 -29.82 57.92
CA ARG A 112 -5.23 -30.09 58.40
C ARG A 112 -4.16 -29.83 57.30
N LEU A 113 -2.85 -29.58 57.56
CA LEU A 113 -2.19 -28.65 58.52
C LEU A 113 -0.64 -28.57 58.26
N TYR A 114 -0.10 -27.41 57.84
CA TYR A 114 1.24 -26.82 58.23
C TYR A 114 2.55 -27.55 57.79
N PRO A 115 3.79 -27.01 58.01
CA PRO A 115 4.22 -25.83 58.79
C PRO A 115 5.17 -24.79 58.12
N TYR A 116 5.64 -23.81 58.92
CA TYR A 116 6.43 -22.59 58.60
C TYR A 116 7.68 -22.44 59.51
N LYS A 117 8.64 -21.57 59.12
CA LYS A 117 9.54 -20.71 59.97
C LYS A 117 9.85 -19.40 59.18
N LEU A 118 10.04 -18.16 59.70
CA LEU A 118 10.68 -17.56 60.90
C LEU A 118 12.23 -17.58 60.84
N ASP A 119 13.01 -16.52 61.16
CA ASP A 119 12.87 -15.29 61.98
C ASP A 119 13.31 -14.00 61.20
N CYS A 120 13.06 -12.70 61.53
CA CYS A 120 13.42 -11.82 62.66
C CYS A 120 14.96 -11.59 62.85
N LEU A 121 15.55 -10.40 63.14
CA LEU A 121 15.03 -9.09 63.62
C LEU A 121 15.46 -7.79 62.83
N SER A 122 16.04 -6.76 63.49
CA SER A 122 15.64 -5.33 63.31
C SER A 122 16.37 -4.31 64.24
N PHE A 123 16.55 -3.02 63.81
CA PHE A 123 16.54 -1.71 64.57
C PHE A 123 17.35 -0.53 63.90
N ARG A 124 16.71 0.66 63.79
CA ARG A 124 17.13 2.10 64.01
C ARG A 124 18.62 2.57 63.95
N THR A 125 19.01 3.84 63.64
CA THR A 125 18.50 5.01 62.84
C THR A 125 19.62 6.09 62.76
N LEU A 126 19.54 7.06 61.83
CA LEU A 126 20.06 8.47 61.82
C LEU A 126 21.35 8.85 61.05
N HIS A 127 21.20 9.94 60.26
CA HIS A 127 22.15 11.00 59.85
C HIS A 127 23.21 10.79 58.73
N THR A 128 22.79 11.17 57.51
CA THR A 128 23.35 12.27 56.68
C THR A 128 24.86 12.36 56.40
N ILE A 129 25.25 12.23 55.12
CA ILE A 129 26.01 13.23 54.31
C ILE A 129 26.03 12.82 52.81
N MET A 130 26.47 13.73 51.93
CA MET A 130 26.27 13.73 50.47
C MET A 130 27.02 12.65 49.67
N ALA A 131 26.54 12.38 48.44
CA ALA A 131 27.23 11.63 47.39
C ALA A 131 28.36 12.45 46.71
N PRO A 132 29.25 11.83 45.92
CA PRO A 132 28.93 11.70 44.49
C PRO A 132 29.31 10.35 43.83
N HIS A 133 28.86 10.21 42.57
CA HIS A 133 29.00 9.13 41.60
C HIS A 133 30.29 8.27 41.59
N ALA A 134 30.11 6.94 41.53
CA ALA A 134 30.85 6.03 40.64
C ALA A 134 30.04 4.72 40.41
N ASN A 135 30.50 3.88 39.48
CA ASN A 135 29.88 2.60 39.10
C ASN A 135 29.89 1.56 40.23
N ASP A 136 28.83 0.75 40.30
CA ASP A 136 28.85 -0.69 39.96
C ASP A 136 27.38 -1.11 39.73
N SER A 137 26.99 -1.88 38.71
CA SER A 137 27.48 -3.15 38.14
C SER A 137 26.99 -4.40 38.91
N GLU A 138 26.45 -5.35 38.13
CA GLU A 138 25.79 -6.62 38.51
C GLU A 138 24.41 -6.60 39.22
N GLY A 139 23.52 -7.45 38.68
CA GLY A 139 22.12 -7.62 39.10
C GLY A 139 21.34 -8.42 38.06
N LEU A 140 21.46 -9.75 38.08
CA LEU A 140 21.01 -10.61 36.97
C LEU A 140 19.47 -10.62 36.79
N ALA A 141 19.03 -10.38 35.56
CA ALA A 141 17.69 -10.73 35.08
C ALA A 141 17.76 -11.26 33.63
N THR A 142 17.45 -12.54 33.45
CA THR A 142 17.17 -13.23 32.17
C THR A 142 18.06 -12.84 30.97
N GLY A 143 19.21 -13.49 30.84
CA GLY A 143 20.10 -13.29 29.69
C GLY A 143 19.53 -13.86 28.39
N ILE A 144 19.28 -12.99 27.41
CA ILE A 144 19.47 -13.32 25.99
C ILE A 144 20.65 -12.47 25.52
N ASN A 145 21.75 -13.12 25.17
CA ASN A 145 22.97 -12.45 24.75
C ASN A 145 22.76 -11.79 23.38
N VAL A 146 23.11 -10.51 23.23
CA VAL A 146 22.85 -9.74 21.97
C VAL A 146 23.67 -10.29 20.78
N ALA A 147 24.70 -11.09 21.04
CA ALA A 147 25.36 -11.91 20.02
C ALA A 147 24.38 -12.88 19.31
N ALA A 148 23.48 -13.54 20.05
CA ALA A 148 22.54 -14.52 19.49
C ALA A 148 21.54 -13.91 18.50
N SER A 149 21.25 -12.61 18.60
CA SER A 149 20.45 -11.88 17.59
C SER A 149 21.15 -11.72 16.24
N ARG A 150 22.46 -12.00 16.12
CA ARG A 150 23.15 -12.10 14.81
C ARG A 150 23.03 -13.50 14.20
N GLU A 151 22.79 -14.53 15.01
CA GLU A 151 22.60 -15.91 14.56
C GLU A 151 21.12 -16.22 14.27
N ALA A 152 20.19 -15.46 14.85
CA ALA A 152 18.74 -15.56 14.69
C ALA A 152 18.18 -15.26 13.27
N ALA A 153 19.04 -15.14 12.26
CA ALA A 153 18.69 -15.03 10.83
C ALA A 153 19.21 -16.21 9.98
N ALA A 154 19.72 -17.28 10.62
CA ALA A 154 19.68 -18.60 9.99
C ALA A 154 18.20 -18.98 9.76
N SER A 155 17.87 -19.46 8.55
CA SER A 155 16.54 -19.98 8.26
C SER A 155 16.20 -21.11 9.23
N GLY A 156 15.01 -21.10 9.83
CA GLY A 156 14.56 -22.13 10.78
C GLY A 156 14.32 -23.52 10.16
N PHE A 157 14.82 -23.74 8.95
CA PHE A 157 14.78 -24.95 8.15
C PHE A 157 16.00 -24.94 7.21
N THR A 158 16.37 -26.11 6.69
CA THR A 158 17.31 -26.30 5.58
C THR A 158 16.62 -27.17 4.53
N VAL A 159 16.91 -26.96 3.24
CA VAL A 159 16.38 -27.81 2.16
C VAL A 159 17.44 -28.85 1.81
N GLU A 160 17.18 -30.11 2.17
CA GLU A 160 18.04 -31.24 1.83
C GLU A 160 17.70 -31.77 0.43
N ALA A 161 18.24 -31.13 -0.61
CA ALA A 161 18.03 -31.54 -2.00
C ALA A 161 19.29 -31.33 -2.86
N SER A 162 19.50 -32.21 -3.85
CA SER A 162 20.69 -32.20 -4.72
C SER A 162 20.77 -31.00 -5.69
N ASN A 163 19.69 -30.22 -5.80
CA ASN A 163 19.62 -29.00 -6.59
C ASN A 163 19.84 -27.71 -5.78
N VAL A 164 20.24 -27.79 -4.50
CA VAL A 164 20.62 -26.63 -3.68
C VAL A 164 21.89 -26.89 -2.89
N ASN A 165 22.73 -25.87 -2.74
CA ASN A 165 23.94 -25.88 -1.95
C ASN A 165 24.04 -24.59 -1.11
N TYR A 166 24.44 -24.73 0.15
CA TYR A 166 24.56 -23.65 1.11
C TYR A 166 26.03 -23.47 1.51
N SER A 167 26.72 -22.46 0.98
CA SER A 167 28.03 -22.04 1.49
C SER A 167 27.86 -20.99 2.61
N GLU A 168 28.94 -20.52 3.23
CA GLU A 168 28.87 -19.39 4.17
C GLU A 168 28.44 -18.08 3.46
N GLU A 169 28.84 -17.90 2.20
CA GLU A 169 28.63 -16.66 1.44
C GLU A 169 27.30 -16.62 0.68
N ASP A 170 26.89 -17.74 0.06
CA ASP A 170 25.82 -17.82 -0.93
C ASP A 170 24.94 -19.07 -0.73
N ILE A 171 23.65 -18.93 -1.05
CA ILE A 171 22.77 -20.06 -1.38
C ILE A 171 22.77 -20.19 -2.90
N LEU A 172 23.18 -21.34 -3.43
CA LEU A 172 23.19 -21.66 -4.85
C LEU A 172 22.10 -22.70 -5.12
N SER A 173 21.11 -22.40 -5.96
CA SER A 173 20.07 -23.36 -6.33
C SER A 173 19.89 -23.47 -7.84
N LYS A 174 19.58 -24.68 -8.32
CA LYS A 174 19.21 -24.97 -9.71
C LYS A 174 17.70 -25.25 -9.75
N TYR A 175 16.99 -24.52 -10.59
CA TYR A 175 15.53 -24.45 -10.58
C TYR A 175 14.93 -24.62 -11.98
N HIS A 176 13.94 -25.50 -12.08
CA HIS A 176 13.24 -25.83 -13.33
C HIS A 176 11.99 -24.96 -13.47
N TYR A 177 12.11 -23.80 -14.12
CA TYR A 177 10.95 -22.95 -14.38
C TYR A 177 10.05 -23.58 -15.45
N ARG A 178 8.95 -24.20 -15.00
CA ARG A 178 7.93 -24.82 -15.84
C ARG A 178 6.79 -23.83 -16.09
N THR A 179 6.39 -23.71 -17.35
CA THR A 179 5.32 -22.82 -17.80
C THR A 179 4.66 -23.41 -19.07
N THR A 180 3.61 -22.75 -19.58
CA THR A 180 2.89 -23.22 -20.78
C THR A 180 2.90 -22.13 -21.84
N LYS A 181 3.51 -22.43 -23.00
CA LYS A 181 3.42 -21.58 -24.19
C LYS A 181 2.10 -21.87 -24.91
N VAL A 182 1.34 -20.82 -25.22
CA VAL A 182 0.02 -20.95 -25.85
C VAL A 182 0.03 -20.26 -27.22
N LYS A 183 -0.50 -20.95 -28.24
CA LYS A 183 -0.74 -20.40 -29.58
C LYS A 183 -2.22 -20.51 -29.94
N ARG A 184 -2.74 -19.56 -30.72
CA ARG A 184 -4.07 -19.63 -31.32
C ARG A 184 -3.92 -19.89 -32.82
N THR A 185 -4.58 -20.92 -33.35
CA THR A 185 -4.43 -21.35 -34.75
C THR A 185 -5.74 -21.94 -35.25
N GLY A 186 -6.33 -21.38 -36.31
CA GLY A 186 -7.59 -21.86 -36.88
C GLY A 186 -8.75 -21.94 -35.87
N GLY A 187 -8.86 -20.96 -34.98
CA GLY A 187 -9.84 -20.94 -33.89
C GLY A 187 -9.54 -21.88 -32.70
N ARG A 188 -8.54 -22.75 -32.81
CA ARG A 188 -8.10 -23.65 -31.71
C ARG A 188 -7.04 -22.99 -30.84
N VAL A 189 -7.05 -23.35 -29.56
CA VAL A 189 -5.98 -23.03 -28.61
C VAL A 189 -5.04 -24.24 -28.51
N VAL A 190 -3.76 -24.05 -28.78
CA VAL A 190 -2.72 -25.07 -28.66
C VAL A 190 -1.82 -24.68 -27.50
N ALA A 191 -1.88 -25.47 -26.42
CA ALA A 191 -0.98 -25.37 -25.28
C ALA A 191 0.25 -26.29 -25.49
N SER A 192 1.42 -25.83 -25.08
CA SER A 192 2.66 -26.60 -25.13
C SER A 192 3.45 -26.35 -23.85
N PRO A 193 3.69 -27.36 -23.01
CA PRO A 193 4.58 -27.25 -21.86
C PRO A 193 5.97 -26.75 -22.29
N HIS A 194 6.56 -25.90 -21.47
CA HIS A 194 7.87 -25.34 -21.68
C HIS A 194 8.62 -25.28 -20.35
N GLU A 195 9.82 -25.85 -20.33
CA GLU A 195 10.74 -25.76 -19.21
C GLU A 195 11.94 -24.89 -19.59
N ALA A 196 12.42 -24.09 -18.64
CA ALA A 196 13.67 -23.36 -18.71
C ALA A 196 14.43 -23.55 -17.39
N LEU A 197 15.69 -23.93 -17.50
CA LEU A 197 16.55 -24.20 -16.35
C LEU A 197 17.35 -22.94 -15.99
N PHE A 198 17.35 -22.61 -14.69
CA PHE A 198 18.02 -21.44 -14.14
C PHE A 198 18.89 -21.82 -12.94
N ASP A 199 20.01 -21.14 -12.78
CA ASP A 199 20.74 -21.11 -11.51
C ASP A 199 20.42 -19.80 -10.78
N PHE A 200 19.99 -19.86 -9.54
CA PHE A 200 19.90 -18.71 -8.63
C PHE A 200 21.10 -18.71 -7.68
N LYS A 201 21.51 -17.51 -7.28
CA LYS A 201 22.53 -17.27 -6.26
C LYS A 201 22.04 -16.16 -5.32
N THR A 202 21.88 -16.47 -4.04
CA THR A 202 21.42 -15.52 -3.02
C THR A 202 22.51 -15.30 -1.97
N LYS A 203 23.06 -14.10 -1.91
CA LYS A 203 24.08 -13.75 -0.90
C LYS A 203 23.47 -13.84 0.51
N ARG A 204 24.07 -14.66 1.37
CA ARG A 204 23.65 -14.89 2.76
C ARG A 204 23.99 -13.74 3.68
N HIS A 205 25.10 -13.04 3.43
CA HIS A 205 25.49 -11.90 4.26
C HIS A 205 24.51 -10.73 4.11
N VAL A 206 23.86 -10.38 5.22
CA VAL A 206 22.97 -9.23 5.35
C VAL A 206 23.77 -8.06 5.93
N GLY A 207 24.06 -7.06 5.08
CA GLY A 207 24.79 -5.85 5.49
C GLY A 207 23.94 -4.86 6.29
N LYS A 208 24.54 -3.75 6.70
CA LYS A 208 23.87 -2.65 7.40
C LYS A 208 23.19 -1.72 6.41
N VAL A 209 21.89 -1.45 6.62
CA VAL A 209 21.03 -0.81 5.61
C VAL A 209 20.36 0.47 6.11
N GLY A 210 20.44 1.50 5.27
CA GLY A 210 19.72 2.76 5.44
C GLY A 210 18.37 2.75 4.72
N MET A 211 17.36 3.35 5.35
CA MET A 211 16.08 3.71 4.76
C MET A 211 15.98 5.24 4.77
N MET A 212 16.07 5.89 3.60
CA MET A 212 15.85 7.34 3.49
C MET A 212 14.46 7.61 2.91
N LEU A 213 13.64 8.34 3.66
CA LEU A 213 12.28 8.67 3.28
C LEU A 213 12.21 10.09 2.70
N VAL A 214 11.70 10.25 1.49
CA VAL A 214 11.22 11.56 1.01
C VAL A 214 9.83 11.75 1.61
N GLY A 215 9.61 12.82 2.36
CA GLY A 215 8.42 13.01 3.21
C GLY A 215 8.56 12.42 4.62
N LEU A 216 9.78 12.41 5.18
CA LEU A 216 10.09 11.85 6.51
C LEU A 216 9.24 12.46 7.64
N GLY A 217 8.91 13.75 7.56
CA GLY A 217 8.04 14.47 8.49
C GLY A 217 6.53 14.33 8.20
N GLY A 218 6.13 13.46 7.25
CA GLY A 218 4.75 13.08 6.99
C GLY A 218 4.20 12.07 8.01
N ASN A 219 2.90 11.76 7.90
CA ASN A 219 2.23 10.81 8.80
C ASN A 219 2.88 9.41 8.73
N ASN A 220 3.08 8.88 7.52
CA ASN A 220 3.79 7.62 7.31
C ASN A 220 5.23 7.65 7.84
N GLY A 221 6.02 8.68 7.49
CA GLY A 221 7.44 8.76 7.84
C GLY A 221 7.69 8.82 9.35
N THR A 222 6.89 9.60 10.06
CA THR A 222 6.91 9.64 11.53
C THR A 222 6.42 8.34 12.16
N THR A 223 5.35 7.74 11.63
CA THR A 223 4.76 6.49 12.13
C THR A 223 5.69 5.29 11.98
N VAL A 224 6.31 5.09 10.80
CA VAL A 224 7.26 3.99 10.58
C VAL A 224 8.52 4.15 11.42
N THR A 225 9.01 5.39 11.59
CA THR A 225 10.18 5.68 12.45
C THR A 225 9.90 5.36 13.91
N ALA A 226 8.78 5.84 14.46
CA ALA A 226 8.37 5.53 15.83
C ALA A 226 8.09 4.04 16.03
N GLY A 227 7.46 3.37 15.07
CA GLY A 227 7.20 1.93 15.09
C GLY A 227 8.48 1.09 15.17
N ILE A 228 9.50 1.43 14.36
CA ILE A 228 10.81 0.77 14.41
C ILE A 228 11.53 1.05 15.75
N ILE A 229 11.51 2.29 16.25
CA ILE A 229 12.09 2.61 17.58
C ILE A 229 11.40 1.82 18.69
N ALA A 230 10.07 1.72 18.66
CA ALA A 230 9.29 1.00 19.66
C ALA A 230 9.57 -0.52 19.66
N ASN A 231 9.66 -1.14 18.48
CA ASN A 231 10.03 -2.55 18.33
C ASN A 231 11.48 -2.81 18.74
N ARG A 232 12.43 -1.96 18.31
CA ARG A 232 13.86 -2.03 18.70
C ARG A 232 14.05 -1.95 20.22
N ARG A 233 13.26 -1.12 20.90
CA ARG A 233 13.26 -0.98 22.38
C ARG A 233 12.31 -1.94 23.11
N LYS A 234 11.61 -2.83 22.39
CA LYS A 234 10.60 -3.78 22.93
C LYS A 234 9.57 -3.09 23.85
N LEU A 235 9.07 -1.92 23.44
CA LEU A 235 8.22 -1.09 24.28
C LEU A 235 6.82 -1.70 24.48
N THR A 236 6.29 -1.48 25.69
CA THR A 236 4.89 -1.65 26.03
C THR A 236 4.33 -0.31 26.50
N TRP A 237 3.09 0.01 26.12
CA TRP A 237 2.39 1.23 26.53
C TRP A 237 0.95 0.92 26.93
N GLU A 238 0.42 1.66 27.89
CA GLU A 238 -1.00 1.57 28.27
C GLU A 238 -1.90 2.23 27.22
N THR A 239 -2.94 1.50 26.79
CA THR A 239 -4.15 2.07 26.17
C THR A 239 -5.34 1.88 27.12
N ARG A 240 -6.52 2.38 26.75
CA ARG A 240 -7.76 2.24 27.54
C ARG A 240 -8.16 0.77 27.75
N GLU A 241 -7.72 -0.12 26.87
CA GLU A 241 -7.97 -1.56 26.85
C GLU A 241 -6.88 -2.36 27.57
N GLY A 242 -5.90 -1.68 28.19
CA GLY A 242 -4.74 -2.27 28.88
C GLY A 242 -3.43 -2.14 28.08
N PRO A 243 -2.36 -2.82 28.54
CA PRO A 243 -1.03 -2.70 27.94
C PRO A 243 -0.96 -3.32 26.54
N ARG A 244 -0.29 -2.60 25.62
CA ARG A 244 0.00 -3.02 24.25
C ARG A 244 1.51 -3.05 24.01
N ALA A 245 2.02 -4.16 23.49
CA ALA A 245 3.43 -4.31 23.14
C ALA A 245 3.67 -3.95 21.66
N ALA A 246 4.86 -3.42 21.38
CA ALA A 246 5.34 -3.15 20.03
C ALA A 246 5.37 -4.42 19.17
N ASN A 247 4.96 -4.29 17.92
CA ASN A 247 4.87 -5.36 16.94
C ASN A 247 4.96 -4.78 15.51
N TYR A 248 4.96 -5.66 14.50
CA TYR A 248 4.96 -5.30 13.07
C TYR A 248 3.71 -5.81 12.33
N TYR A 249 2.55 -5.88 13.00
CA TYR A 249 1.32 -6.35 12.37
C TYR A 249 0.96 -5.52 11.12
N GLY A 250 0.43 -6.20 10.10
CA GLY A 250 0.16 -5.63 8.77
C GLY A 250 1.29 -5.85 7.75
N SER A 251 2.53 -6.08 8.21
CA SER A 251 3.66 -6.46 7.33
C SER A 251 3.53 -7.91 6.88
N VAL A 252 3.69 -8.16 5.58
CA VAL A 252 3.67 -9.51 5.02
C VAL A 252 4.98 -10.26 5.31
N VAL A 253 6.11 -9.56 5.42
CA VAL A 253 7.42 -10.14 5.74
C VAL A 253 7.49 -10.52 7.22
N MET A 254 7.11 -9.61 8.11
CA MET A 254 7.28 -9.73 9.57
C MET A 254 6.13 -10.47 10.27
N SER A 255 4.94 -10.54 9.67
CA SER A 255 3.72 -11.05 10.34
C SER A 255 2.85 -11.94 9.46
N SER A 256 3.42 -12.60 8.45
CA SER A 256 2.75 -13.70 7.74
C SER A 256 3.63 -14.95 7.63
N THR A 257 3.00 -16.11 7.43
CA THR A 257 3.66 -17.40 7.25
C THR A 257 3.55 -17.90 5.82
N VAL A 258 4.38 -18.88 5.49
CA VAL A 258 4.35 -19.64 4.25
C VAL A 258 4.40 -21.14 4.57
N LYS A 259 3.61 -21.94 3.86
CA LYS A 259 3.72 -23.40 3.90
C LYS A 259 5.07 -23.81 3.31
N LEU A 260 5.85 -24.53 4.10
CA LEU A 260 7.09 -25.15 3.67
C LEU A 260 6.77 -26.47 2.92
N GLY A 261 5.96 -27.31 3.55
CA GLY A 261 5.45 -28.59 3.04
C GLY A 261 4.45 -29.18 4.04
N THR A 262 4.29 -30.50 4.04
CA THR A 262 3.54 -31.26 5.05
C THR A 262 4.49 -32.04 5.98
N ASP A 263 4.05 -32.28 7.21
CA ASP A 263 4.78 -33.07 8.19
C ASP A 263 4.70 -34.57 7.89
N ALA A 264 5.83 -35.28 8.01
CA ALA A 264 5.95 -36.66 7.55
C ALA A 264 5.27 -37.71 8.46
N GLU A 265 5.02 -37.40 9.73
CA GLU A 265 4.38 -38.31 10.68
C GLU A 265 2.86 -38.05 10.81
N THR A 266 2.45 -36.78 10.71
CA THR A 266 1.08 -36.33 10.98
C THR A 266 0.31 -35.86 9.74
N GLY A 267 1.00 -35.58 8.62
CA GLY A 267 0.42 -35.02 7.40
C GLY A 267 0.01 -33.53 7.51
N ALA A 268 0.27 -32.86 8.64
CA ALA A 268 -0.16 -31.49 8.87
C ALA A 268 0.67 -30.45 8.08
N ASP A 269 0.07 -29.33 7.68
CA ASP A 269 0.75 -28.23 6.97
C ASP A 269 1.82 -27.53 7.84
N VAL A 270 3.10 -27.76 7.54
CA VAL A 270 4.24 -27.10 8.21
C VAL A 270 4.38 -25.68 7.68
N ASN A 271 4.10 -24.70 8.55
CA ASN A 271 4.16 -23.27 8.23
C ASN A 271 5.32 -22.58 8.95
N ILE A 272 6.10 -21.78 8.22
CA ILE A 272 7.21 -20.98 8.75
C ILE A 272 6.99 -19.47 8.53
N PRO A 273 7.60 -18.57 9.33
CA PRO A 273 7.53 -17.13 9.07
C PRO A 273 8.12 -16.76 7.71
N LEU A 274 7.49 -15.85 6.96
CA LEU A 274 7.92 -15.50 5.59
C LEU A 274 9.33 -14.89 5.54
N GLN A 275 9.68 -14.05 6.52
CA GLN A 275 11.06 -13.56 6.74
C GLN A 275 12.11 -14.67 6.90
N GLY A 276 11.71 -15.89 7.28
CA GLY A 276 12.62 -17.03 7.48
C GLY A 276 13.00 -17.78 6.21
N MET A 277 12.37 -17.49 5.06
CA MET A 277 12.62 -18.16 3.78
C MET A 277 14.04 -17.97 3.23
N LEU A 278 14.61 -16.78 3.46
CA LEU A 278 15.94 -16.37 3.01
C LEU A 278 16.51 -15.39 4.06
N PRO A 279 17.84 -15.24 4.18
CA PRO A 279 18.42 -14.19 5.02
C PRO A 279 17.94 -12.81 4.56
N MET A 280 17.30 -12.05 5.46
CA MET A 280 16.74 -10.71 5.22
C MET A 280 17.19 -9.72 6.29
N VAL A 281 17.17 -8.42 5.97
CA VAL A 281 17.28 -7.36 6.98
C VAL A 281 16.08 -7.45 7.92
N HIS A 282 16.32 -7.39 9.23
CA HIS A 282 15.26 -7.22 10.20
C HIS A 282 15.00 -5.70 10.42
N PRO A 283 13.75 -5.22 10.46
CA PRO A 283 13.45 -3.79 10.49
C PRO A 283 13.96 -3.05 11.73
N ASN A 284 14.24 -3.76 12.83
CA ASN A 284 14.95 -3.18 13.98
C ASN A 284 16.37 -2.70 13.65
N ASP A 285 17.00 -3.14 12.55
CA ASP A 285 18.38 -2.80 12.20
C ASP A 285 18.49 -1.67 11.16
N LEU A 286 17.35 -1.23 10.61
CA LEU A 286 17.29 -0.11 9.66
C LEU A 286 17.72 1.21 10.32
N VAL A 287 18.68 1.89 9.70
CA VAL A 287 19.02 3.28 10.04
C VAL A 287 18.13 4.19 9.21
N ILE A 288 17.46 5.15 9.86
CA ILE A 288 16.39 5.94 9.24
C ILE A 288 16.84 7.40 9.06
N GLY A 289 16.57 7.96 7.88
CA GLY A 289 16.84 9.36 7.54
C GLY A 289 15.97 9.83 6.38
N GLY A 290 16.41 10.88 5.68
CA GLY A 290 15.73 11.45 4.52
C GLY A 290 15.26 12.89 4.70
N TRP A 291 14.30 13.29 3.88
CA TRP A 291 14.00 14.68 3.56
C TRP A 291 12.53 15.02 3.81
N ASP A 292 12.22 16.29 4.09
CA ASP A 292 10.86 16.82 4.09
C ASP A 292 10.92 18.33 3.83
N ILE A 293 9.95 18.86 3.06
CA ILE A 293 9.81 20.30 2.84
C ILE A 293 9.52 21.08 4.14
N SER A 294 9.17 20.39 5.23
CA SER A 294 8.99 20.94 6.57
C SER A 294 10.12 20.53 7.53
N GLY A 295 10.83 21.50 8.10
CA GLY A 295 12.00 21.32 8.99
C GLY A 295 11.66 20.93 10.43
N MET A 296 10.43 20.48 10.65
CA MET A 296 9.90 20.03 11.93
C MET A 296 10.56 18.71 12.34
N ASP A 297 11.06 18.62 13.57
CA ASP A 297 11.58 17.36 14.12
C ASP A 297 10.50 16.28 14.20
N LEU A 298 10.90 15.01 14.25
CA LEU A 298 9.92 13.93 14.14
C LEU A 298 9.03 13.78 15.38
N ALA A 299 9.37 14.36 16.54
CA ALA A 299 8.45 14.38 17.68
C ALA A 299 7.31 15.38 17.45
N ALA A 300 7.63 16.61 17.05
CA ALA A 300 6.63 17.60 16.67
C ALA A 300 5.81 17.16 15.43
N ALA A 301 6.45 16.52 14.45
CA ALA A 301 5.76 15.99 13.27
C ALA A 301 4.86 14.78 13.60
N MET A 302 5.24 13.93 14.56
CA MET A 302 4.41 12.83 15.10
C MET A 302 3.21 13.37 15.89
N ASP A 303 3.38 14.45 16.65
CA ASP A 303 2.27 15.17 17.29
C ASP A 303 1.33 15.79 16.24
N ARG A 304 1.87 16.39 15.17
CA ARG A 304 1.12 16.91 13.99
C ARG A 304 0.37 15.81 13.21
N ALA A 305 0.95 14.62 13.11
CA ALA A 305 0.34 13.49 12.38
C ALA A 305 -0.89 12.91 13.09
N ALA A 306 -0.93 12.98 14.42
CA ALA A 306 -2.03 12.51 15.27
C ALA A 306 -2.43 11.03 15.07
N VAL A 307 -1.47 10.18 14.69
CA VAL A 307 -1.66 8.73 14.48
C VAL A 307 -1.49 7.93 15.78
N LEU A 308 -0.38 8.15 16.50
CA LEU A 308 0.03 7.27 17.59
C LEU A 308 -0.56 7.67 18.96
N GLU A 309 -0.87 6.65 19.76
CA GLU A 309 -1.33 6.75 21.15
C GLU A 309 -0.46 7.69 22.00
N PRO A 310 -1.04 8.61 22.80
CA PRO A 310 -0.27 9.58 23.59
C PRO A 310 0.79 8.95 24.48
N THR A 311 0.51 7.79 25.09
CA THR A 311 1.46 7.04 25.93
C THR A 311 2.69 6.61 25.13
N LEU A 312 2.49 6.00 23.96
CA LEU A 312 3.58 5.60 23.05
C LEU A 312 4.38 6.82 22.58
N LYS A 313 3.71 7.91 22.20
CA LYS A 313 4.35 9.15 21.76
C LYS A 313 5.33 9.69 22.81
N GLN A 314 4.98 9.68 24.11
CA GLN A 314 5.92 10.11 25.16
C GLN A 314 7.12 9.16 25.29
N LEU A 315 6.91 7.84 25.19
CA LEU A 315 7.98 6.84 25.35
C LEU A 315 9.07 6.95 24.27
N VAL A 316 8.73 7.34 23.03
CA VAL A 316 9.68 7.53 21.92
C VAL A 316 10.06 9.00 21.66
N LYS A 317 9.52 9.94 22.45
CA LYS A 317 9.65 11.38 22.19
C LYS A 317 11.09 11.86 22.08
N LYS A 318 11.98 11.32 22.91
CA LYS A 318 13.40 11.72 22.97
C LYS A 318 14.13 11.39 21.66
N GLU A 319 13.95 10.19 21.15
CA GLU A 319 14.57 9.74 19.90
C GLU A 319 13.92 10.42 18.68
N MET A 320 12.60 10.57 18.68
CA MET A 320 11.90 11.26 17.59
C MET A 320 12.31 12.74 17.49
N ALA A 321 12.52 13.43 18.62
CA ALA A 321 12.98 14.83 18.64
C ALA A 321 14.45 15.00 18.23
N ALA A 322 15.26 13.92 18.27
CA ALA A 322 16.65 13.93 17.82
C ALA A 322 16.79 13.80 16.29
N ILE A 323 15.72 13.40 15.58
CA ILE A 323 15.70 13.25 14.13
C ILE A 323 15.03 14.49 13.51
N LYS A 324 15.72 15.12 12.56
CA LYS A 324 15.18 16.19 11.72
C LYS A 324 15.31 15.83 10.24
N PRO A 325 14.31 16.11 9.39
CA PRO A 325 14.44 15.92 7.95
C PRO A 325 15.48 16.85 7.33
N LEU A 326 16.22 16.35 6.34
CA LEU A 326 17.06 17.15 5.46
C LEU A 326 16.18 18.08 4.57
N PRO A 327 16.71 19.23 4.10
CA PRO A 327 15.99 20.12 3.19
C PRO A 327 15.60 19.40 1.90
N SER A 328 14.34 19.54 1.46
CA SER A 328 13.84 18.84 0.27
C SER A 328 13.82 19.74 -0.97
N VAL A 329 13.88 19.13 -2.15
CA VAL A 329 13.43 19.77 -3.40
C VAL A 329 11.94 20.13 -3.29
N TYR A 330 11.52 21.29 -3.80
CA TYR A 330 10.12 21.73 -3.84
C TYR A 330 9.80 22.52 -5.12
N TYR A 331 9.00 21.94 -6.03
CA TYR A 331 8.48 22.62 -7.22
C TYR A 331 6.96 22.88 -7.03
N PRO A 332 6.51 24.14 -6.85
CA PRO A 332 5.16 24.42 -6.35
C PRO A 332 3.96 23.88 -7.17
N ASP A 333 4.08 23.73 -8.49
CA ASP A 333 2.98 23.23 -9.34
C ASP A 333 2.76 21.70 -9.24
N PHE A 334 3.77 20.95 -8.76
CA PHE A 334 3.66 19.50 -8.68
C PHE A 334 2.74 19.01 -7.56
N ILE A 335 2.64 19.72 -6.44
CA ILE A 335 1.76 19.39 -5.32
C ILE A 335 0.63 20.42 -5.17
N ALA A 336 -0.30 20.21 -4.24
CA ALA A 336 -1.39 21.17 -4.03
C ALA A 336 -0.84 22.51 -3.49
N ALA A 337 -1.29 23.64 -4.03
CA ALA A 337 -0.88 24.97 -3.57
C ALA A 337 -1.14 25.22 -2.06
N ASN A 338 -2.08 24.48 -1.45
CA ASN A 338 -2.34 24.50 0.00
C ASN A 338 -1.23 23.88 0.87
N GLN A 339 -0.09 23.51 0.26
CA GLN A 339 1.13 23.03 0.92
C GLN A 339 2.21 24.11 1.01
N GLY A 340 2.03 25.30 0.41
CA GLY A 340 3.05 26.38 0.43
C GLY A 340 3.49 26.76 1.85
N ASP A 341 2.54 26.95 2.78
CA ASP A 341 2.81 27.29 4.18
C ASP A 341 3.55 26.19 4.97
N ARG A 342 3.75 24.99 4.40
CA ARG A 342 4.52 23.88 4.97
C ARG A 342 5.99 23.89 4.51
N ALA A 343 6.31 24.58 3.43
CA ALA A 343 7.62 24.52 2.75
C ALA A 343 8.67 25.47 3.37
N ASP A 344 9.08 25.21 4.62
CA ASP A 344 10.07 26.00 5.35
C ASP A 344 11.51 25.41 5.32
N ASN A 345 11.69 24.22 4.74
CA ASN A 345 12.95 23.45 4.72
C ASN A 345 13.23 22.94 3.30
N VAL A 346 13.66 23.83 2.42
CA VAL A 346 13.82 23.56 0.99
C VAL A 346 15.22 23.84 0.46
N ILE A 347 15.65 23.07 -0.54
CA ILE A 347 16.86 23.33 -1.31
C ILE A 347 16.61 24.56 -2.22
N PRO A 348 17.57 25.51 -2.38
CA PRO A 348 17.34 26.73 -3.15
C PRO A 348 17.12 26.52 -4.67
N GLY A 349 15.85 26.41 -5.07
CA GLY A 349 15.42 26.38 -6.47
C GLY A 349 13.92 26.06 -6.59
N SER A 350 13.34 26.23 -7.78
CA SER A 350 11.90 25.99 -8.02
C SER A 350 11.59 25.19 -9.29
N LYS A 351 12.62 24.68 -9.96
CA LYS A 351 12.59 23.84 -11.17
C LYS A 351 13.70 22.78 -11.08
N ALA A 352 13.66 21.78 -11.97
CA ALA A 352 14.76 20.83 -12.11
C ALA A 352 16.08 21.53 -12.49
N CYS A 353 17.19 20.96 -12.02
CA CYS A 353 18.55 21.35 -12.39
C CYS A 353 19.54 20.25 -11.96
N GLU A 354 20.78 20.30 -12.44
CA GLU A 354 21.82 19.32 -12.09
C GLU A 354 22.26 19.46 -10.62
N GLU A 355 22.19 20.67 -10.05
CA GLU A 355 22.52 20.95 -8.65
C GLU A 355 21.55 20.27 -7.66
N HIS A 356 20.26 20.18 -7.99
CA HIS A 356 19.28 19.44 -7.17
C HIS A 356 19.57 17.94 -7.17
N VAL A 357 19.95 17.36 -8.33
CA VAL A 357 20.38 15.97 -8.42
C VAL A 357 21.63 15.76 -7.56
N GLU A 358 22.68 16.56 -7.75
CA GLU A 358 23.95 16.38 -7.03
C GLU A 358 23.82 16.63 -5.51
N HIS A 359 22.92 17.51 -5.06
CA HIS A 359 22.60 17.69 -3.64
C HIS A 359 22.03 16.40 -3.03
N ILE A 360 21.01 15.81 -3.67
CA ILE A 360 20.41 14.54 -3.19
C ILE A 360 21.44 13.40 -3.23
N ARG A 361 22.25 13.31 -4.30
CA ARG A 361 23.36 12.35 -4.38
C ARG A 361 24.37 12.53 -3.25
N LYS A 362 24.69 13.78 -2.89
CA LYS A 362 25.58 14.09 -1.76
C LYS A 362 24.96 13.65 -0.44
N ASP A 363 23.69 13.94 -0.21
CA ASP A 363 22.97 13.52 1.01
C ASP A 363 22.92 11.99 1.16
N ILE A 364 22.71 11.24 0.05
CA ILE A 364 22.76 9.78 0.04
C ILE A 364 24.16 9.28 0.44
N ARG A 365 25.23 9.83 -0.14
CA ARG A 365 26.63 9.47 0.18
C ARG A 365 27.01 9.83 1.61
N ASP A 366 26.64 11.02 2.09
CA ASP A 366 26.90 11.48 3.44
C ASP A 366 26.15 10.64 4.48
N PHE A 367 24.86 10.34 4.25
CA PHE A 367 24.08 9.46 5.12
C PHE A 367 24.64 8.04 5.14
N LYS A 368 25.06 7.50 3.99
CA LYS A 368 25.73 6.21 3.86
C LYS A 368 27.03 6.16 4.66
N SER A 369 27.88 7.17 4.50
CA SER A 369 29.20 7.27 5.14
C SER A 369 29.09 7.50 6.65
N ALA A 370 28.33 8.51 7.08
CA ALA A 370 28.19 8.88 8.49
C ALA A 370 27.60 7.76 9.38
N ASN A 371 26.83 6.85 8.78
CA ASN A 371 26.24 5.70 9.47
C ASN A 371 26.95 4.37 9.18
N GLY A 372 28.00 4.34 8.34
CA GLY A 372 28.72 3.13 7.97
C GLY A 372 27.81 2.06 7.35
N LEU A 373 27.04 2.44 6.31
CA LEU A 373 26.03 1.60 5.68
C LEU A 373 26.56 0.94 4.39
N ASP A 374 26.28 -0.34 4.19
CA ASP A 374 26.59 -1.04 2.95
C ASP A 374 25.64 -0.61 1.82
N LYS A 375 24.37 -0.36 2.16
CA LYS A 375 23.29 -0.02 1.23
C LYS A 375 22.39 1.07 1.78
N VAL A 376 21.74 1.80 0.88
CA VAL A 376 20.66 2.73 1.18
C VAL A 376 19.51 2.44 0.22
N ILE A 377 18.29 2.35 0.74
CA ILE A 377 17.05 2.27 -0.03
C ILE A 377 16.32 3.62 0.11
N ILE A 378 15.86 4.18 -1.02
CA ILE A 378 15.15 5.46 -1.08
C ILE A 378 13.66 5.19 -1.28
N MET A 379 12.81 5.79 -0.44
CA MET A 379 11.36 5.61 -0.47
C MET A 379 10.66 6.96 -0.55
N TRP A 380 9.88 7.17 -1.60
CA TRP A 380 8.97 8.30 -1.68
C TRP A 380 7.70 8.02 -0.89
N THR A 381 7.50 8.74 0.21
CA THR A 381 6.24 8.79 0.97
C THR A 381 5.76 10.23 1.22
N ALA A 382 6.24 11.16 0.39
CA ALA A 382 5.79 12.54 0.39
C ALA A 382 4.43 12.68 -0.30
N ASN A 383 3.92 13.91 -0.33
CA ASN A 383 2.69 14.30 -1.00
C ASN A 383 2.53 13.63 -2.38
N THR A 384 1.29 13.24 -2.70
CA THR A 384 0.91 12.87 -4.06
C THR A 384 1.14 14.07 -4.99
N GLU A 385 2.00 13.91 -5.99
CA GLU A 385 2.18 14.93 -7.02
C GLU A 385 1.11 14.79 -8.12
N ARG A 386 1.03 15.75 -9.03
CA ARG A 386 0.35 15.58 -10.32
C ARG A 386 1.14 14.63 -11.21
N TYR A 387 0.53 14.14 -12.29
CA TYR A 387 1.32 13.53 -13.37
C TYR A 387 2.14 14.59 -14.10
N ALA A 388 3.35 14.19 -14.52
CA ALA A 388 4.09 14.84 -15.59
C ALA A 388 3.52 14.39 -16.95
N GLU A 389 3.44 15.30 -17.92
CA GLU A 389 3.11 14.96 -19.30
C GLU A 389 4.27 14.20 -19.95
N ILE A 390 3.97 13.14 -20.70
CA ILE A 390 4.99 12.38 -21.46
C ILE A 390 5.17 13.05 -22.82
N ILE A 391 6.33 13.67 -23.03
CA ILE A 391 6.61 14.54 -24.18
C ILE A 391 7.83 13.99 -24.94
N PRO A 392 7.69 13.66 -26.24
CA PRO A 392 8.81 13.26 -27.07
C PRO A 392 9.89 14.36 -27.16
N GLY A 393 11.16 13.99 -27.04
CA GLY A 393 12.27 14.93 -26.96
C GLY A 393 12.51 15.55 -25.57
N VAL A 394 11.81 15.08 -24.52
CA VAL A 394 11.88 15.66 -23.16
C VAL A 394 12.03 14.60 -22.07
N ASN A 395 11.16 13.59 -22.00
CA ASN A 395 11.16 12.58 -20.93
C ASN A 395 10.82 11.16 -21.43
N ASP A 396 10.89 10.98 -22.75
CA ASP A 396 10.72 9.75 -23.51
C ASP A 396 11.97 8.86 -23.56
N THR A 397 13.17 9.44 -23.46
CA THR A 397 14.46 8.71 -23.39
C THR A 397 15.33 9.19 -22.23
N ALA A 398 16.31 8.38 -21.85
CA ALA A 398 17.28 8.67 -20.81
C ALA A 398 18.10 9.95 -21.10
N GLU A 399 18.57 10.11 -22.35
CA GLU A 399 19.32 11.30 -22.79
C GLU A 399 18.44 12.55 -22.71
N ASN A 400 17.20 12.46 -23.23
CA ASN A 400 16.26 13.58 -23.21
C ASN A 400 15.92 13.99 -21.77
N LEU A 401 15.67 13.03 -20.87
CA LEU A 401 15.38 13.29 -19.47
C LEU A 401 16.53 14.01 -18.75
N MET A 402 17.78 13.58 -18.98
CA MET A 402 18.95 14.25 -18.39
C MET A 402 19.12 15.68 -18.93
N ASN A 403 18.85 15.91 -20.22
CA ASN A 403 18.82 17.26 -20.79
C ASN A 403 17.65 18.11 -20.26
N ALA A 404 16.47 17.51 -20.02
CA ALA A 404 15.31 18.18 -19.44
C ALA A 404 15.53 18.57 -17.97
N ILE A 405 16.28 17.76 -17.20
CA ILE A 405 16.79 18.14 -15.88
C ILE A 405 17.73 19.34 -16.00
N LYS A 406 18.76 19.25 -16.87
CA LYS A 406 19.77 20.30 -17.07
C LYS A 406 19.18 21.65 -17.50
N THR A 407 18.12 21.63 -18.31
CA THR A 407 17.44 22.83 -18.83
C THR A 407 16.29 23.33 -17.94
N GLY A 408 15.96 22.62 -16.86
CA GLY A 408 14.87 22.99 -15.95
C GLY A 408 13.48 22.95 -16.59
N HIS A 409 13.23 21.90 -17.39
CA HIS A 409 11.93 21.70 -18.04
C HIS A 409 10.81 21.50 -16.99
N GLU A 410 9.62 22.04 -17.28
CA GLU A 410 8.53 22.13 -16.29
C GLU A 410 7.83 20.78 -16.02
N GLU A 411 7.97 19.82 -16.94
CA GLU A 411 7.49 18.44 -16.81
C GLU A 411 8.54 17.46 -16.23
N VAL A 412 9.46 17.97 -15.41
CA VAL A 412 10.37 17.16 -14.59
C VAL A 412 10.03 17.38 -13.11
N SER A 413 9.47 16.35 -12.47
CA SER A 413 9.00 16.45 -11.09
C SER A 413 10.14 16.36 -10.06
N PRO A 414 9.92 16.80 -8.81
CA PRO A 414 10.79 16.48 -7.69
C PRO A 414 11.01 14.97 -7.54
N SER A 415 9.96 14.14 -7.69
CA SER A 415 10.10 12.68 -7.58
C SER A 415 11.02 12.07 -8.64
N THR A 416 10.99 12.56 -9.88
CA THR A 416 11.89 12.10 -10.96
C THR A 416 13.34 12.54 -10.70
N VAL A 417 13.55 13.75 -10.14
CA VAL A 417 14.89 14.20 -9.70
C VAL A 417 15.45 13.33 -8.58
N PHE A 418 14.62 12.94 -7.60
CA PHE A 418 15.02 11.96 -6.57
C PHE A 418 15.31 10.57 -7.17
N ALA A 419 14.51 10.09 -8.13
CA ALA A 419 14.74 8.80 -8.79
C ALA A 419 16.09 8.78 -9.55
N VAL A 420 16.38 9.81 -10.35
CA VAL A 420 17.66 9.95 -11.08
C VAL A 420 18.85 10.03 -10.12
N ALA A 421 18.75 10.81 -9.04
CA ALA A 421 19.80 10.89 -8.02
C ALA A 421 20.05 9.53 -7.32
N SER A 422 18.98 8.75 -7.09
CA SER A 422 19.07 7.42 -6.46
C SER A 422 19.72 6.39 -7.41
N ILE A 423 19.34 6.40 -8.69
CA ILE A 423 19.92 5.56 -9.75
C ILE A 423 21.44 5.82 -9.87
N LEU A 424 21.86 7.09 -9.88
CA LEU A 424 23.27 7.49 -9.96
C LEU A 424 24.12 7.08 -8.75
N GLU A 425 23.51 6.82 -7.60
CA GLU A 425 24.19 6.29 -6.39
C GLU A 425 23.98 4.77 -6.19
N ASN A 426 23.37 4.09 -7.16
CA ASN A 426 22.98 2.68 -7.09
C ASN A 426 22.17 2.36 -5.80
N ALA A 427 21.27 3.27 -5.44
CA ALA A 427 20.35 3.15 -4.32
C ALA A 427 18.95 2.84 -4.87
N PRO A 428 18.35 1.66 -4.59
CA PRO A 428 17.02 1.32 -5.06
C PRO A 428 15.97 2.37 -4.67
N PHE A 429 15.19 2.86 -5.64
CA PHE A 429 14.19 3.90 -5.43
C PHE A 429 12.76 3.36 -5.57
N ILE A 430 11.93 3.60 -4.55
CA ILE A 430 10.57 3.09 -4.47
C ILE A 430 9.56 4.24 -4.37
N ASN A 431 8.60 4.28 -5.29
CA ASN A 431 7.53 5.27 -5.30
C ASN A 431 6.28 4.78 -4.55
N GLY A 432 6.07 5.29 -3.34
CA GLY A 432 4.88 5.01 -2.52
C GLY A 432 3.64 5.84 -2.85
N SER A 433 3.73 6.78 -3.81
CA SER A 433 2.66 7.69 -4.22
C SER A 433 2.29 7.46 -5.71
N PRO A 434 1.14 7.96 -6.21
CA PRO A 434 0.60 7.52 -7.51
C PRO A 434 1.11 8.31 -8.71
N GLN A 435 1.90 9.38 -8.56
CA GLN A 435 2.41 10.13 -9.71
C GLN A 435 3.34 9.26 -10.58
N ASN A 436 3.34 9.50 -11.88
CA ASN A 436 4.15 8.78 -12.87
C ASN A 436 5.65 9.18 -12.82
N THR A 437 6.27 9.03 -11.65
CA THR A 437 7.71 9.29 -11.41
C THR A 437 8.61 8.62 -12.45
N PHE A 438 8.22 7.40 -12.85
CA PHE A 438 8.90 6.57 -13.83
C PHE A 438 8.38 6.85 -15.25
N VAL A 439 8.63 8.08 -15.72
CA VAL A 439 8.54 8.43 -17.14
C VAL A 439 9.44 7.49 -17.99
N PRO A 440 9.18 7.26 -19.28
CA PRO A 440 9.93 6.27 -20.08
C PRO A 440 11.44 6.46 -20.03
N GLY A 441 11.93 7.71 -20.08
CA GLY A 441 13.35 8.02 -19.95
C GLY A 441 13.95 7.68 -18.58
N ALA A 442 13.17 7.69 -17.50
CA ALA A 442 13.62 7.27 -16.17
C ALA A 442 13.69 5.74 -16.03
N ILE A 443 12.83 5.01 -16.75
CA ILE A 443 12.91 3.55 -16.85
C ILE A 443 14.15 3.15 -17.65
N GLU A 444 14.35 3.75 -18.82
CA GLU A 444 15.55 3.51 -19.63
C GLU A 444 16.84 3.86 -18.86
N PHE A 445 16.87 4.99 -18.15
CA PHE A 445 18.02 5.40 -17.34
C PHE A 445 18.31 4.40 -16.19
N ALA A 446 17.28 3.81 -15.58
CA ALA A 446 17.43 2.75 -14.59
C ALA A 446 17.92 1.42 -15.20
N GLU A 447 17.52 1.10 -16.43
CA GLU A 447 18.00 -0.06 -17.18
C GLU A 447 19.47 0.10 -17.59
N GLN A 448 19.87 1.28 -18.12
CA GLN A 448 21.26 1.61 -18.47
C GLN A 448 22.22 1.48 -17.26
N HIS A 449 21.76 1.84 -16.06
CA HIS A 449 22.56 1.76 -14.83
C HIS A 449 22.41 0.43 -14.06
N ASN A 450 21.56 -0.50 -14.51
CA ASN A 450 21.19 -1.73 -13.78
C ASN A 450 20.68 -1.46 -12.34
N ALA A 451 20.08 -0.29 -12.11
CA ALA A 451 19.63 0.19 -10.81
C ALA A 451 18.14 -0.11 -10.60
N PHE A 452 17.75 -0.48 -9.38
CA PHE A 452 16.37 -0.90 -9.12
C PHE A 452 15.41 0.26 -8.88
N ILE A 453 14.25 0.18 -9.53
CA ILE A 453 13.09 1.05 -9.35
C ILE A 453 11.83 0.22 -9.10
N GLY A 454 10.87 0.78 -8.34
CA GLY A 454 9.58 0.14 -8.10
C GLY A 454 8.50 1.12 -7.68
N GLY A 455 7.25 0.81 -7.99
CA GLY A 455 6.08 1.66 -7.75
C GLY A 455 4.84 1.06 -8.43
N ASP A 456 3.67 1.68 -8.38
CA ASP A 456 3.33 2.97 -7.75
C ASP A 456 2.18 2.83 -6.74
N ASP A 457 2.15 3.76 -5.77
CA ASP A 457 1.11 4.00 -4.75
C ASP A 457 0.85 2.86 -3.73
N PHE A 458 1.07 3.09 -2.42
CA PHE A 458 0.90 2.05 -1.38
C PHE A 458 -0.49 1.40 -1.35
N LYS A 459 -0.58 0.07 -1.42
CA LYS A 459 -1.83 -0.70 -1.38
C LYS A 459 -2.23 -1.03 0.07
N SER A 460 -2.57 0.01 0.85
CA SER A 460 -2.91 -0.06 2.28
C SER A 460 -4.23 -0.82 2.58
N GLY A 461 -5.38 -0.14 2.50
CA GLY A 461 -6.70 -0.65 2.89
C GLY A 461 -7.60 -0.99 1.70
N GLN A 462 -8.54 -0.09 1.37
CA GLN A 462 -9.58 -0.26 0.32
C GLN A 462 -9.10 -1.02 -0.93
N THR A 463 -8.02 -0.56 -1.56
CA THR A 463 -7.53 -1.18 -2.81
C THR A 463 -6.99 -2.59 -2.61
N LYS A 464 -6.39 -2.89 -1.45
CA LYS A 464 -5.93 -4.24 -1.10
C LYS A 464 -7.12 -5.20 -1.01
N MET A 465 -8.17 -4.80 -0.29
CA MET A 465 -9.43 -5.54 -0.21
C MET A 465 -10.09 -5.74 -1.58
N LYS A 466 -10.17 -4.68 -2.40
CA LYS A 466 -10.69 -4.77 -3.78
C LYS A 466 -9.92 -5.80 -4.62
N SER A 467 -8.59 -5.75 -4.61
CA SER A 467 -7.73 -6.65 -5.39
C SER A 467 -7.76 -8.12 -4.95
N ALA A 468 -8.41 -8.43 -3.82
CA ALA A 468 -8.72 -9.80 -3.38
C ALA A 468 -10.18 -10.18 -3.66
N LEU A 469 -11.14 -9.28 -3.37
CA LEU A 469 -12.57 -9.51 -3.54
C LEU A 469 -12.97 -9.64 -5.01
N VAL A 470 -12.41 -8.82 -5.90
CA VAL A 470 -12.70 -8.85 -7.34
C VAL A 470 -12.16 -10.14 -7.98
N ASP A 471 -10.94 -10.57 -7.61
CA ASP A 471 -10.38 -11.84 -8.05
C ASP A 471 -11.26 -13.01 -7.55
N PHE A 472 -11.66 -13.00 -6.28
CA PHE A 472 -12.58 -14.01 -5.73
C PHE A 472 -13.90 -14.10 -6.50
N LEU A 473 -14.60 -12.97 -6.70
CA LEU A 473 -15.91 -12.97 -7.38
C LEU A 473 -15.81 -13.44 -8.83
N ILE A 474 -14.82 -12.96 -9.59
CA ILE A 474 -14.66 -13.32 -11.00
C ILE A 474 -14.23 -14.78 -11.19
N ASN A 475 -13.38 -15.32 -10.30
CA ASN A 475 -13.04 -16.77 -10.33
C ASN A 475 -14.20 -17.65 -9.82
N ALA A 476 -15.09 -17.11 -8.97
CA ALA A 476 -16.33 -17.78 -8.55
C ALA A 476 -17.45 -17.73 -9.61
N GLY A 477 -17.22 -17.13 -10.79
CA GLY A 477 -18.21 -17.03 -11.86
C GLY A 477 -19.27 -15.94 -11.65
N ILE A 478 -19.02 -14.96 -10.79
CA ILE A 478 -19.92 -13.85 -10.47
C ILE A 478 -19.50 -12.63 -11.29
N LYS A 479 -20.42 -12.09 -12.11
CA LYS A 479 -20.14 -10.97 -13.01
C LYS A 479 -20.37 -9.65 -12.28
N LEU A 480 -19.30 -8.95 -11.91
CA LEU A 480 -19.40 -7.57 -11.44
C LEU A 480 -19.86 -6.67 -12.59
N THR A 481 -20.86 -5.84 -12.33
CA THR A 481 -21.38 -4.85 -13.29
C THR A 481 -21.22 -3.41 -12.79
N SER A 482 -21.07 -3.19 -11.48
CA SER A 482 -20.65 -1.89 -10.94
C SER A 482 -19.78 -1.99 -9.68
N ILE A 483 -18.85 -1.04 -9.53
CA ILE A 483 -17.93 -0.88 -8.41
C ILE A 483 -17.84 0.60 -8.02
N ALA A 484 -18.51 0.99 -6.94
CA ALA A 484 -18.53 2.38 -6.46
C ALA A 484 -17.67 2.54 -5.18
N SER A 485 -16.51 3.20 -5.29
CA SER A 485 -15.50 3.31 -4.21
C SER A 485 -15.35 4.74 -3.68
N TYR A 486 -16.10 5.07 -2.63
CA TYR A 486 -16.02 6.35 -1.93
C TYR A 486 -14.98 6.34 -0.81
N ASN A 487 -14.36 7.49 -0.56
CA ASN A 487 -13.37 7.68 0.50
C ASN A 487 -13.50 9.08 1.11
N HIS A 488 -13.24 9.19 2.42
CA HIS A 488 -12.89 10.49 3.02
C HIS A 488 -11.87 10.35 4.16
N LEU A 489 -10.99 11.35 4.28
CA LEU A 489 -9.90 11.41 5.25
C LEU A 489 -9.55 12.87 5.59
N GLY A 490 -8.99 13.10 6.78
CA GLY A 490 -8.70 14.43 7.34
C GLY A 490 -7.23 14.76 7.55
N ASN A 491 -6.32 13.85 7.19
CA ASN A 491 -4.87 14.05 7.25
C ASN A 491 -4.34 14.90 6.07
N ASN A 492 -3.02 15.12 6.02
CA ASN A 492 -2.42 15.96 4.98
C ASN A 492 -2.46 15.35 3.56
N ASP A 493 -2.54 14.01 3.42
CA ASP A 493 -2.79 13.40 2.10
C ASP A 493 -4.20 13.79 1.61
N GLY A 494 -5.22 13.69 2.47
CA GLY A 494 -6.55 14.24 2.18
C GLY A 494 -6.56 15.72 1.83
N LYS A 495 -5.78 16.55 2.55
CA LYS A 495 -5.64 17.99 2.26
C LYS A 495 -5.01 18.23 0.88
N ASN A 496 -4.00 17.45 0.51
CA ASN A 496 -3.33 17.55 -0.79
C ASN A 496 -4.22 17.03 -1.94
N LEU A 497 -4.88 15.89 -1.75
CA LEU A 497 -5.83 15.29 -2.68
C LEU A 497 -7.16 16.04 -2.80
N SER A 498 -7.33 17.18 -2.11
CA SER A 498 -8.45 18.10 -2.38
C SER A 498 -8.25 18.91 -3.68
N SER A 499 -7.06 18.87 -4.27
CA SER A 499 -6.73 19.50 -5.56
C SER A 499 -6.92 18.52 -6.71
N GLN A 500 -7.57 18.95 -7.79
CA GLN A 500 -7.97 18.07 -8.90
C GLN A 500 -6.77 17.43 -9.64
N LYS A 501 -5.66 18.17 -9.82
CA LYS A 501 -4.45 17.63 -10.47
C LYS A 501 -3.89 16.41 -9.72
N GLN A 502 -3.78 16.52 -8.39
CA GLN A 502 -3.26 15.47 -7.50
C GLN A 502 -4.29 14.36 -7.25
N PHE A 503 -5.59 14.68 -7.20
CA PHE A 503 -6.65 13.68 -7.15
C PHE A 503 -6.62 12.76 -8.37
N ARG A 504 -6.44 13.29 -9.59
CA ARG A 504 -6.45 12.51 -10.84
C ARG A 504 -5.42 11.38 -10.82
N SER A 505 -4.25 11.59 -10.23
CA SER A 505 -3.22 10.55 -10.06
C SER A 505 -3.72 9.40 -9.16
N LYS A 506 -4.34 9.73 -8.02
CA LYS A 506 -4.94 8.76 -7.08
C LYS A 506 -6.23 8.11 -7.59
N GLU A 507 -6.88 8.72 -8.58
CA GLU A 507 -8.03 8.18 -9.31
C GLU A 507 -7.58 7.06 -10.26
N ILE A 508 -6.58 7.34 -11.11
CA ILE A 508 -6.01 6.35 -12.04
C ILE A 508 -5.47 5.11 -11.30
N SER A 509 -4.67 5.30 -10.23
CA SER A 509 -4.10 4.19 -9.46
C SER A 509 -5.15 3.33 -8.73
N LYS A 510 -6.39 3.80 -8.59
CA LYS A 510 -7.50 3.09 -7.94
C LYS A 510 -8.53 2.49 -8.89
N SER A 511 -8.57 2.97 -10.14
CA SER A 511 -9.47 2.45 -11.17
C SER A 511 -8.89 1.20 -11.81
N ASN A 512 -7.67 1.27 -12.35
CA ASN A 512 -7.08 0.24 -13.21
C ASN A 512 -6.77 -1.12 -12.50
N VAL A 513 -7.04 -1.21 -11.19
CA VAL A 513 -6.72 -2.36 -10.33
C VAL A 513 -7.63 -3.58 -10.55
N VAL A 514 -8.57 -3.51 -11.49
CA VAL A 514 -9.53 -4.59 -11.82
C VAL A 514 -9.38 -5.10 -13.25
N ASP A 515 -8.65 -4.40 -14.11
CA ASP A 515 -8.69 -4.58 -15.56
C ASP A 515 -8.14 -5.95 -16.01
N ASP A 516 -7.09 -6.44 -15.35
CA ASP A 516 -6.49 -7.75 -15.59
C ASP A 516 -7.42 -8.91 -15.20
N MET A 517 -8.20 -8.74 -14.12
CA MET A 517 -9.17 -9.73 -13.66
C MET A 517 -10.39 -9.79 -14.57
N VAL A 518 -10.89 -8.64 -15.03
CA VAL A 518 -11.99 -8.54 -16.00
C VAL A 518 -11.57 -9.15 -17.34
N ALA A 519 -10.42 -8.72 -17.90
CA ALA A 519 -9.92 -9.21 -19.18
C ALA A 519 -9.55 -10.71 -19.19
N ALA A 520 -9.29 -11.31 -18.02
CA ALA A 520 -9.01 -12.74 -17.89
C ALA A 520 -10.26 -13.63 -18.05
N ASN A 521 -11.49 -13.13 -17.83
CA ASN A 521 -12.70 -13.95 -17.85
C ASN A 521 -13.64 -13.58 -19.01
N ASN A 522 -13.33 -14.12 -20.19
CA ASN A 522 -14.10 -13.95 -21.42
C ASN A 522 -15.42 -14.77 -21.48
N VAL A 523 -15.85 -15.37 -20.35
CA VAL A 523 -17.15 -16.04 -20.20
C VAL A 523 -18.17 -15.09 -19.54
N LEU A 524 -17.70 -14.26 -18.60
CA LEU A 524 -18.52 -13.23 -17.97
C LEU A 524 -18.53 -11.91 -18.77
N TYR A 525 -17.37 -11.54 -19.33
CA TYR A 525 -17.19 -10.26 -20.02
C TYR A 525 -16.95 -10.46 -21.52
N ALA A 526 -17.61 -9.66 -22.35
CA ALA A 526 -17.27 -9.51 -23.75
C ALA A 526 -15.91 -8.81 -23.91
N LYS A 527 -15.34 -8.85 -25.13
CA LYS A 527 -14.11 -8.10 -25.41
C LYS A 527 -14.36 -6.61 -25.19
N ASP A 528 -13.47 -5.96 -24.44
CA ASP A 528 -13.53 -4.54 -24.07
C ASP A 528 -14.77 -4.16 -23.21
N GLU A 529 -15.44 -5.14 -22.58
CA GLU A 529 -16.48 -4.89 -21.56
C GLU A 529 -15.85 -4.72 -20.17
N HIS A 530 -16.27 -3.68 -19.43
CA HIS A 530 -15.83 -3.38 -18.07
C HIS A 530 -17.03 -3.00 -17.20
N PRO A 531 -17.00 -3.26 -15.87
CA PRO A 531 -18.03 -2.76 -14.94
C PRO A 531 -17.98 -1.23 -14.80
N ASP A 532 -19.11 -0.61 -14.47
CA ASP A 532 -19.19 0.80 -14.09
C ASP A 532 -18.35 1.05 -12.82
N HIS A 533 -17.16 1.63 -12.96
CA HIS A 533 -16.22 1.84 -11.84
C HIS A 533 -16.04 3.33 -11.55
N THR A 534 -16.50 3.77 -10.37
CA THR A 534 -16.33 5.15 -9.88
C THR A 534 -15.43 5.18 -8.64
N VAL A 535 -14.50 6.13 -8.59
CA VAL A 535 -13.62 6.39 -7.43
C VAL A 535 -13.83 7.82 -6.94
N VAL A 536 -14.07 7.99 -5.64
CA VAL A 536 -14.20 9.32 -5.00
C VAL A 536 -13.29 9.42 -3.78
N ILE A 537 -12.65 10.57 -3.63
CA ILE A 537 -11.92 10.98 -2.41
C ILE A 537 -12.41 12.38 -2.02
N LYS A 538 -12.65 12.62 -0.72
CA LYS A 538 -12.98 13.95 -0.16
C LYS A 538 -12.17 14.22 1.11
N TYR A 539 -11.73 15.47 1.25
CA TYR A 539 -11.10 15.95 2.48
C TYR A 539 -12.17 16.23 3.55
N MET A 540 -12.03 15.59 4.71
CA MET A 540 -12.93 15.71 5.86
C MET A 540 -12.09 15.80 7.15
N PRO A 541 -11.67 17.01 7.57
CA PRO A 541 -10.69 17.21 8.65
C PRO A 541 -10.99 16.41 9.93
N ALA A 542 -12.27 16.31 10.31
CA ALA A 542 -12.73 15.74 11.57
C ALA A 542 -12.40 14.24 11.78
N VAL A 543 -12.03 13.48 10.74
CA VAL A 543 -11.61 12.07 10.91
C VAL A 543 -10.09 11.90 11.06
N GLY A 544 -9.30 12.94 10.78
CA GLY A 544 -7.83 12.85 10.82
C GLY A 544 -7.30 11.72 9.93
N ASP A 545 -6.43 10.87 10.48
CA ASP A 545 -5.86 9.70 9.79
C ASP A 545 -6.85 8.50 9.67
N ASN A 546 -7.99 8.55 10.35
CA ASN A 546 -9.03 7.50 10.34
C ASN A 546 -9.87 7.56 9.07
N LYS A 547 -9.21 7.38 7.93
CA LYS A 547 -9.79 7.31 6.59
C LYS A 547 -10.96 6.34 6.55
N ARG A 548 -12.12 6.81 6.09
CA ARG A 548 -13.30 5.97 5.84
C ARG A 548 -13.33 5.58 4.38
N ALA A 549 -13.53 4.29 4.11
CA ALA A 549 -13.82 3.74 2.80
C ALA A 549 -15.25 3.18 2.81
N LEU A 550 -16.00 3.48 1.77
CA LEU A 550 -17.33 2.94 1.52
C LEU A 550 -17.32 2.41 0.09
N ASP A 551 -17.44 1.10 -0.05
CA ASP A 551 -17.35 0.42 -1.33
C ASP A 551 -18.63 -0.38 -1.58
N GLU A 552 -19.25 -0.22 -2.74
CA GLU A 552 -20.36 -1.06 -3.18
C GLU A 552 -19.97 -1.83 -4.44
N TYR A 553 -20.19 -3.15 -4.39
CA TYR A 553 -19.98 -4.08 -5.49
C TYR A 553 -21.35 -4.63 -5.90
N TYR A 554 -21.77 -4.34 -7.12
CA TYR A 554 -23.00 -4.84 -7.71
C TYR A 554 -22.67 -5.87 -8.79
N ALA A 555 -23.31 -7.02 -8.74
CA ALA A 555 -23.03 -8.14 -9.63
C ALA A 555 -24.29 -8.84 -10.13
N GLU A 556 -24.23 -9.30 -11.38
CA GLU A 556 -25.15 -10.29 -11.95
C GLU A 556 -24.76 -11.69 -11.50
N ILE A 557 -25.75 -12.50 -11.16
CA ILE A 557 -25.63 -13.92 -10.80
C ILE A 557 -26.64 -14.75 -11.60
N PHE A 558 -26.73 -16.05 -11.30
CA PHE A 558 -27.53 -17.03 -12.02
C PHE A 558 -28.98 -16.56 -12.31
N MET A 559 -29.46 -16.80 -13.54
CA MET A 559 -30.80 -16.49 -14.03
C MET A 559 -31.24 -15.02 -13.91
N GLY A 560 -30.30 -14.07 -13.94
CA GLY A 560 -30.61 -12.64 -13.82
C GLY A 560 -30.93 -12.19 -12.39
N GLY A 561 -30.62 -13.03 -11.40
CA GLY A 561 -30.49 -12.59 -10.02
C GLY A 561 -29.31 -11.60 -9.88
N HIS A 562 -29.30 -10.85 -8.78
CA HIS A 562 -28.24 -9.88 -8.50
C HIS A 562 -27.71 -10.06 -7.08
N GLN A 563 -26.43 -9.75 -6.88
CA GLN A 563 -25.77 -9.70 -5.58
C GLN A 563 -25.18 -8.31 -5.35
N THR A 564 -25.51 -7.70 -4.21
CA THR A 564 -24.90 -6.44 -3.75
C THR A 564 -24.04 -6.72 -2.52
N ILE A 565 -22.80 -6.23 -2.51
CA ILE A 565 -21.91 -6.26 -1.35
C ILE A 565 -21.50 -4.82 -1.02
N SER A 566 -22.07 -4.26 0.05
CA SER A 566 -21.72 -2.94 0.56
C SER A 566 -20.76 -3.09 1.74
N ILE A 567 -19.56 -2.49 1.66
CA ILE A 567 -18.48 -2.59 2.64
C ILE A 567 -18.21 -1.22 3.24
N PHE A 568 -18.28 -1.11 4.57
CA PHE A 568 -17.77 0.03 5.33
C PHE A 568 -16.46 -0.36 6.02
N ASN A 569 -15.38 0.37 5.74
CA ASN A 569 -14.06 0.09 6.30
C ASN A 569 -13.45 1.37 6.91
N VAL A 570 -13.02 1.27 8.17
CA VAL A 570 -12.26 2.30 8.87
C VAL A 570 -10.78 1.94 8.79
N CYS A 571 -10.03 2.70 8.01
CA CYS A 571 -8.60 2.53 7.79
C CYS A 571 -7.84 3.59 8.59
N GLU A 572 -7.01 3.20 9.55
CA GLU A 572 -5.93 4.04 10.06
C GLU A 572 -4.79 4.00 9.04
N ASP A 573 -4.81 4.93 8.08
CA ASP A 573 -4.09 4.75 6.80
C ASP A 573 -2.58 4.70 7.00
N SER A 574 -2.03 5.46 7.96
CA SER A 574 -0.61 5.43 8.31
C SER A 574 -0.19 4.15 9.02
N LEU A 575 -1.06 3.52 9.83
CA LEU A 575 -0.79 2.21 10.44
C LEU A 575 -0.90 1.08 9.42
N LEU A 576 -1.69 1.24 8.35
CA LEU A 576 -1.73 0.29 7.23
C LEU A 576 -0.62 0.52 6.19
N ALA A 577 -0.11 1.75 6.04
CA ALA A 577 0.96 2.08 5.09
C ALA A 577 2.37 1.84 5.66
N SER A 578 2.62 2.12 6.94
CA SER A 578 3.95 1.97 7.56
C SER A 578 4.52 0.54 7.48
N PRO A 579 3.74 -0.54 7.67
CA PRO A 579 4.23 -1.90 7.48
C PRO A 579 4.54 -2.23 6.01
N LEU A 580 3.85 -1.60 5.05
CA LEU A 580 4.15 -1.77 3.62
C LEU A 580 5.42 -1.03 3.21
N ILE A 581 5.74 0.12 3.82
CA ILE A 581 7.03 0.80 3.65
C ILE A 581 8.17 -0.13 4.10
N ILE A 582 7.99 -0.81 5.24
CA ILE A 582 8.93 -1.83 5.71
C ILE A 582 9.04 -2.97 4.69
N ASP A 583 7.92 -3.64 4.34
CA ASP A 583 7.92 -4.75 3.38
C ASP A 583 8.64 -4.38 2.06
N LEU A 584 8.35 -3.21 1.50
CA LEU A 584 8.97 -2.70 0.27
C LEU A 584 10.48 -2.55 0.39
N VAL A 585 10.97 -1.96 1.49
CA VAL A 585 12.40 -1.75 1.74
C VAL A 585 13.13 -3.08 1.96
N LEU A 586 12.54 -4.01 2.73
CA LEU A 586 13.12 -5.32 3.00
C LEU A 586 13.22 -6.19 1.73
N ILE A 587 12.18 -6.20 0.89
CA ILE A 587 12.19 -6.98 -0.36
C ILE A 587 13.09 -6.32 -1.42
N ALA A 588 13.13 -4.99 -1.53
CA ALA A 588 14.09 -4.33 -2.44
C ALA A 588 15.55 -4.59 -2.04
N GLU A 589 15.86 -4.60 -0.74
CA GLU A 589 17.19 -5.01 -0.26
C GLU A 589 17.49 -6.47 -0.65
N LEU A 590 16.58 -7.40 -0.36
CA LEU A 590 16.74 -8.82 -0.69
C LEU A 590 17.02 -9.03 -2.19
N PHE A 591 16.33 -8.31 -3.08
CA PHE A 591 16.54 -8.41 -4.52
C PHE A 591 17.89 -7.80 -5.00
N THR A 592 18.58 -6.99 -4.19
CA THR A 592 20.00 -6.64 -4.42
C THR A 592 21.00 -7.73 -3.98
N ARG A 593 20.52 -8.87 -3.47
CA ARG A 593 21.34 -10.05 -3.11
C ARG A 593 20.99 -11.31 -3.91
N ILE A 594 19.83 -11.36 -4.56
CA ILE A 594 19.46 -12.46 -5.46
C ILE A 594 19.94 -12.14 -6.88
N GLN A 595 20.80 -12.99 -7.41
CA GLN A 595 21.21 -13.01 -8.81
C GLN A 595 20.74 -14.32 -9.47
N TRP A 596 20.61 -14.31 -10.79
CA TRP A 596 20.20 -15.48 -11.56
C TRP A 596 21.02 -15.57 -12.86
N ARG A 597 21.07 -16.77 -13.44
CA ARG A 597 21.52 -16.99 -14.82
C ARG A 597 20.74 -18.13 -15.44
N ARG A 598 20.66 -18.17 -16.75
CA ARG A 598 20.11 -19.34 -17.46
C ARG A 598 21.16 -20.45 -17.51
N ASP A 599 20.71 -21.71 -17.50
CA ASP A 599 21.60 -22.85 -17.70
C ASP A 599 22.37 -22.72 -19.03
N GLY A 600 23.69 -22.92 -18.98
CA GLY A 600 24.62 -22.66 -20.09
C GLY A 600 25.19 -21.23 -20.16
N GLU A 601 24.66 -20.25 -19.44
CA GLU A 601 25.27 -18.92 -19.30
C GLU A 601 26.35 -18.91 -18.20
N SER A 602 27.42 -18.15 -18.41
CA SER A 602 28.52 -18.02 -17.44
C SER A 602 28.16 -17.06 -16.30
N GLU A 603 27.70 -15.86 -16.64
CA GLU A 603 27.56 -14.71 -15.74
C GLU A 603 26.21 -14.68 -15.01
N PHE A 604 26.26 -14.39 -13.70
CA PHE A 604 25.09 -14.10 -12.88
C PHE A 604 24.65 -12.64 -13.06
N LYS A 605 23.38 -12.45 -13.39
CA LYS A 605 22.71 -11.17 -13.63
C LYS A 605 21.76 -10.84 -12.49
N ASN A 606 21.48 -9.55 -12.33
CA ASN A 606 20.44 -9.09 -11.40
C ASN A 606 19.05 -9.32 -12.02
N PHE A 607 17.98 -9.12 -11.23
CA PHE A 607 16.64 -8.96 -11.81
C PHE A 607 16.55 -7.71 -12.69
N HIS A 608 15.47 -7.60 -13.46
CA HIS A 608 15.16 -6.40 -14.24
C HIS A 608 15.09 -5.16 -13.35
N SER A 609 15.55 -3.99 -13.83
CA SER A 609 15.55 -2.73 -13.06
C SER A 609 14.18 -2.39 -12.47
N VAL A 610 13.11 -2.64 -13.21
CA VAL A 610 11.73 -2.62 -12.67
C VAL A 610 11.46 -3.85 -11.79
N LEU A 611 11.43 -3.65 -10.47
CA LEU A 611 11.13 -4.68 -9.47
C LEU A 611 9.61 -4.93 -9.34
N SER A 612 8.99 -5.50 -10.37
CA SER A 612 7.56 -5.86 -10.37
C SER A 612 7.18 -6.89 -9.28
N VAL A 613 8.14 -7.56 -8.63
CA VAL A 613 7.89 -8.41 -7.46
C VAL A 613 7.26 -7.64 -6.28
N LEU A 614 7.48 -6.32 -6.20
CA LEU A 614 6.95 -5.44 -5.16
C LEU A 614 5.42 -5.22 -5.27
N SER A 615 4.77 -5.71 -6.33
CA SER A 615 3.36 -5.49 -6.67
C SER A 615 2.35 -5.79 -5.56
N TYR A 616 2.66 -6.72 -4.63
CA TYR A 616 1.77 -7.03 -3.50
C TYR A 616 1.51 -5.80 -2.60
N MET A 617 2.49 -4.90 -2.48
CA MET A 617 2.44 -3.69 -1.65
C MET A 617 1.95 -2.44 -2.42
N LEU A 618 1.71 -2.52 -3.74
CA LEU A 618 1.53 -1.38 -4.64
C LEU A 618 0.20 -1.46 -5.43
N LYS A 619 -0.43 -0.32 -5.74
CA LYS A 619 -1.76 -0.28 -6.39
C LYS A 619 -1.69 -0.36 -7.90
N ALA A 620 -0.76 0.37 -8.51
CA ALA A 620 -0.55 0.43 -9.95
C ALA A 620 0.88 -0.05 -10.23
N PRO A 621 1.12 -1.38 -10.22
CA PRO A 621 2.48 -1.90 -10.24
C PRO A 621 3.15 -1.66 -11.59
N LEU A 622 4.33 -1.03 -11.55
CA LEU A 622 5.22 -0.88 -12.70
C LEU A 622 5.74 -2.26 -13.13
N THR A 623 5.68 -2.54 -14.44
CA THR A 623 6.18 -3.78 -15.03
C THR A 623 7.31 -3.51 -16.03
N PRO A 624 8.21 -4.47 -16.27
CA PRO A 624 9.18 -4.39 -17.38
C PRO A 624 8.48 -4.10 -18.71
N PRO A 625 9.09 -3.35 -19.65
CA PRO A 625 8.50 -3.02 -20.93
C PRO A 625 7.92 -4.25 -21.67
N GLY A 626 6.62 -4.21 -21.98
CA GLY A 626 5.89 -5.31 -22.64
C GLY A 626 5.43 -6.45 -21.74
N ALA A 627 5.76 -6.45 -20.43
CA ALA A 627 5.25 -7.44 -19.48
C ALA A 627 3.86 -7.04 -18.93
N PRO A 628 2.90 -7.98 -18.80
CA PRO A 628 1.55 -7.69 -18.37
C PRO A 628 1.48 -7.28 -16.88
N VAL A 629 0.64 -6.29 -16.60
CA VAL A 629 0.23 -5.93 -15.23
C VAL A 629 -0.63 -7.05 -14.64
N ILE A 630 -0.38 -7.38 -13.37
CA ILE A 630 -1.19 -8.32 -12.58
C ILE A 630 -1.52 -7.61 -11.27
N ASN A 631 -2.80 -7.37 -10.99
CA ASN A 631 -3.26 -6.71 -9.76
C ASN A 631 -3.77 -7.69 -8.70
N ALA A 632 -4.19 -8.89 -9.13
CA ALA A 632 -4.77 -9.93 -8.29
C ALA A 632 -3.87 -10.32 -7.10
N LEU A 633 -4.33 -10.01 -5.87
CA LEU A 633 -3.48 -9.96 -4.68
C LEU A 633 -2.84 -11.32 -4.33
N ALA A 634 -3.58 -12.41 -4.51
CA ALA A 634 -3.09 -13.77 -4.25
C ALA A 634 -1.98 -14.17 -5.25
N LYS A 635 -2.15 -13.82 -6.53
CA LYS A 635 -1.17 -14.10 -7.60
C LYS A 635 0.14 -13.35 -7.35
N GLN A 636 0.05 -12.09 -6.92
CA GLN A 636 1.22 -11.28 -6.53
C GLN A 636 1.98 -11.88 -5.32
N ARG A 637 1.26 -12.33 -4.28
CA ARG A 637 1.89 -12.98 -3.10
C ARG A 637 2.56 -14.29 -3.49
N SER A 638 1.90 -15.10 -4.32
CA SER A 638 2.42 -16.38 -4.81
C SER A 638 3.69 -16.17 -5.64
N ALA A 639 3.74 -15.16 -6.51
CA ALA A 639 4.94 -14.83 -7.28
C ALA A 639 6.16 -14.51 -6.39
N LEU A 640 6.00 -13.65 -5.37
CA LEU A 640 7.07 -13.33 -4.40
C LEU A 640 7.54 -14.60 -3.67
N ILE A 641 6.61 -15.40 -3.16
CA ILE A 641 6.91 -16.64 -2.41
C ILE A 641 7.62 -17.67 -3.30
N ASN A 642 7.17 -17.86 -4.54
CA ASN A 642 7.74 -18.85 -5.44
C ASN A 642 9.15 -18.48 -5.92
N ILE A 643 9.48 -17.18 -6.02
CA ILE A 643 10.87 -16.74 -6.23
C ILE A 643 11.73 -17.08 -4.99
N MET A 644 11.23 -16.86 -3.77
CA MET A 644 11.95 -17.26 -2.55
C MET A 644 12.15 -18.79 -2.46
N ARG A 645 11.12 -19.59 -2.81
CA ARG A 645 11.20 -21.06 -2.88
C ARG A 645 12.22 -21.52 -3.92
N ALA A 646 12.22 -20.93 -5.12
CA ALA A 646 13.23 -21.20 -6.14
C ALA A 646 14.67 -20.92 -5.65
N CYS A 647 14.88 -19.84 -4.89
CA CYS A 647 16.18 -19.48 -4.31
C CYS A 647 16.70 -20.47 -3.24
N VAL A 648 15.84 -21.35 -2.71
CA VAL A 648 16.23 -22.47 -1.82
C VAL A 648 16.02 -23.85 -2.48
N GLY A 649 15.82 -23.90 -3.80
CA GLY A 649 15.68 -25.14 -4.56
C GLY A 649 14.29 -25.81 -4.49
N LEU A 650 13.31 -25.19 -3.83
CA LEU A 650 11.95 -25.71 -3.71
C LEU A 650 11.08 -25.35 -4.92
N GLU A 651 10.31 -26.32 -5.41
CA GLU A 651 9.23 -26.11 -6.38
C GLU A 651 8.08 -25.27 -5.77
N PRO A 652 7.25 -24.59 -6.60
CA PRO A 652 6.05 -23.90 -6.13
C PRO A 652 5.09 -24.81 -5.37
N GLU A 653 4.38 -24.26 -4.38
CA GLU A 653 3.24 -24.96 -3.78
C GLU A 653 2.14 -25.10 -4.85
N ASN A 654 1.55 -26.30 -4.95
CA ASN A 654 0.64 -26.69 -6.03
C ASN A 654 -0.80 -26.96 -5.57
N ASP A 655 -1.05 -26.99 -4.26
CA ASP A 655 -2.34 -27.23 -3.60
C ASP A 655 -3.08 -28.53 -4.04
N MET A 656 -2.41 -29.44 -4.76
CA MET A 656 -3.05 -30.66 -5.29
C MET A 656 -3.34 -31.69 -4.21
N THR A 657 -2.57 -31.71 -3.11
CA THR A 657 -2.72 -32.62 -1.95
C THR A 657 -3.10 -34.05 -2.33
N LEU A 658 -2.32 -34.65 -3.24
CA LEU A 658 -2.58 -35.97 -3.82
C LEU A 658 -2.38 -37.10 -2.80
N GLU A 659 -1.48 -36.88 -1.84
CA GLU A 659 -1.25 -37.66 -0.63
C GLU A 659 -2.48 -37.78 0.30
N HIS A 660 -3.57 -37.04 0.02
CA HIS A 660 -4.86 -37.14 0.70
C HIS A 660 -6.03 -37.47 -0.26
N LYS A 661 -5.74 -37.85 -1.51
CA LYS A 661 -6.74 -37.99 -2.60
C LYS A 661 -6.54 -39.23 -3.50
N LEU A 662 -5.35 -39.83 -3.51
CA LEU A 662 -5.03 -41.00 -4.32
C LEU A 662 -4.90 -42.30 -3.51
N TYR A 663 -4.79 -42.18 -2.19
CA TYR A 663 -4.53 -43.25 -1.21
C TYR A 663 -5.38 -43.00 0.05
#